data_AF-A0A7G8F2V9-F1
#
_entry.id   AF-A0A7G8F2V9-F1
#
_cell.length_a   1.000
_cell.length_b   1.000
_cell.length_c   1.000
_cell.angle_alpha   90.00
_cell.angle_beta   90.00
_cell.angle_gamma   90.00
#
_symmetry.space_group_name_H-M   'P 1'
#
loop_
_entity.id
_entity.type
_entity.pdbx_description
1 polymer ?
#
loop_
_entity_poly.entity_id
_entity_poly.type
_entity_poly.pdbx_seq_one_letter_code
_entity_poly.pdbx_strand_id
1 'polypeptide(L)'
;MMTDSFANGVTYQVNPAGSDITDFNSTTDSLDFGEISVHGLILGALPDGTAAIVNPWADQVQALQGLSWSDLSLNNLGVVGNEHLRQDIGAVLSWEQAIGARDSETVYIRSHQFGVQEVIDDFDPQTQKLNFLYTGTRERLSVVDTDQGLLIQFEPTNQSVLLKGVQRSELIGANLEFHHDQVMEDNLEVPFGFTAEEVSLVSRAGLLTPQAPSGASTDGDQMRAGLMVNPDSTVIAMDAFQSMTDHSMHNHPMPSSSGELQASVAGKLYSGGMGGTLTLSNASDVALNDWSFRFLTNQPDFESWSAESSVNDLGGGVYQVLIKPPAWGLEIPAGGSVDLSFNANSVGLPDSGELSNALFFVAAPGADVAAPDQADLNDTSSLSTVDSPPIVEPSPAVEPSPVMADSQGLSVSATITDGWSGIFAGEITVTNVGDGSAGNDWSVDVVMDAPLTMVSNFEVTSSLRGDGRYDVSISPKAWAAPLAPGASQASYYQAAGEFIDPAQVFDFTESVVVAESPASTPMVEPSVEPTVEDTVATSVDVPVPNGGSDKRIVTYFEEWGVYERDINLSDVNGQAMTHLNYSFFDVKADGSVQLFDAYAAQEKRFDAADQVSRTFTTAEYQAVDPALIAAYNSDRYTITETADSVTITSVPVGWNDAGPQDAGNFEQLSRFKELNPNVELGFALGGWTLSDEFSTAFTTQAGRDQFTSDVVDIFKTYEFFSVVDFDWEYPGGGGDAGNASSANDGANFALVLEQLRSELDALESQTGGNYEVSIATAGGSEKLANLNLAGIDPYVDFYNVMTYDFHGGWESQTGHQAAMTGDANNYDVTTSVSVFEEAGVALNKVVLGAPAYTRAWGGVEAGGTFGYQQSGTGAEAQGSFEAGVYDYKDIVTDVITGQTDLYWDDNSKAAFAYNGDEWSSIETTATIAGKAAYVQEKDLGGMMFWALSNDAEGDLSLVEAADDILRQGGSYSEAIGNAPEFDTILGGNGEFSISDFTALA
;
A
#
# COMPACT_ATOMS: atom_id res chain seq x y z
N MET A 1 -1.50 16.98 35.03
CA MET A 1 -1.28 18.14 35.94
C MET A 1 0.17 18.20 36.44
N MET A 2 1.08 18.71 35.61
CA MET A 2 1.94 19.80 36.06
C MET A 2 1.40 21.09 35.44
N THR A 3 1.85 22.26 35.89
CA THR A 3 1.27 23.57 35.53
C THR A 3 2.29 24.48 34.89
N ASP A 4 1.82 25.42 34.07
CA ASP A 4 2.57 26.55 33.51
C ASP A 4 3.66 27.07 34.45
N SER A 5 4.91 27.02 34.02
CA SER A 5 6.03 27.53 34.82
C SER A 5 7.11 28.31 34.03
N PHE A 6 6.88 28.61 32.74
CA PHE A 6 7.64 29.60 31.95
C PHE A 6 7.48 31.07 32.45
N ALA A 7 7.00 31.28 33.68
CA ALA A 7 6.40 32.52 34.17
C ALA A 7 7.32 33.75 34.30
N ASN A 8 8.60 33.65 33.93
CA ASN A 8 9.56 34.77 33.84
C ASN A 8 10.63 34.58 32.73
N GLY A 9 10.48 33.61 31.83
CA GLY A 9 11.47 33.30 30.79
C GLY A 9 11.28 34.06 29.48
N VAL A 10 12.24 33.89 28.55
CA VAL A 10 12.10 34.25 27.14
C VAL A 10 11.95 32.98 26.30
N THR A 11 11.01 32.97 25.38
CA THR A 11 10.86 31.91 24.37
C THR A 11 11.47 32.38 23.05
N TYR A 12 12.33 31.56 22.47
CA TYR A 12 13.05 31.83 21.23
C TYR A 12 12.52 30.94 20.12
N GLN A 13 12.15 31.54 18.99
CA GLN A 13 11.70 30.79 17.80
C GLN A 13 12.89 30.08 17.16
N VAL A 14 12.74 28.78 16.95
CA VAL A 14 13.69 27.92 16.27
C VAL A 14 13.54 28.12 14.76
N ASN A 15 14.63 28.47 14.08
CA ASN A 15 14.67 28.65 12.63
C ASN A 15 16.12 28.56 12.13
N PRO A 16 16.50 27.56 11.32
CA PRO A 16 17.86 27.44 10.78
C PRO A 16 18.37 28.68 10.02
N ALA A 17 17.47 29.43 9.37
CA ALA A 17 17.75 30.68 8.65
C ALA A 17 17.63 31.93 9.54
N GLY A 18 17.34 31.75 10.84
CA GLY A 18 17.26 32.80 11.84
C GLY A 18 18.63 33.32 12.29
N SER A 19 18.63 34.35 13.13
CA SER A 19 19.85 34.77 13.83
C SER A 19 20.12 33.89 15.04
N ASP A 20 21.39 33.63 15.31
CA ASP A 20 21.90 33.03 16.56
C ASP A 20 21.14 33.49 17.82
N ILE A 21 20.86 32.52 18.69
CA ILE A 21 20.23 32.72 19.98
C ILE A 21 21.31 33.11 20.99
N THR A 22 21.28 34.36 21.46
CA THR A 22 22.23 34.92 22.43
C THR A 22 21.56 35.23 23.77
N ASP A 23 22.35 35.18 24.86
CA ASP A 23 21.91 35.49 26.24
C ASP A 23 20.82 34.54 26.81
N PHE A 24 20.57 33.38 26.18
CA PHE A 24 19.60 32.38 26.61
C PHE A 24 19.93 31.81 28.00
N ASN A 25 18.96 31.82 28.91
CA ASN A 25 19.10 31.30 30.26
C ASN A 25 18.46 29.91 30.38
N SER A 26 19.26 28.85 30.37
CA SER A 26 18.77 27.45 30.49
C SER A 26 18.02 27.12 31.79
N THR A 27 17.94 28.03 32.76
CA THR A 27 17.08 27.88 33.95
C THR A 27 15.66 28.45 33.76
N THR A 28 15.39 29.26 32.73
CA THR A 28 14.07 29.91 32.52
C THR A 28 13.54 29.91 31.10
N ASP A 29 14.42 29.84 30.11
CA ASP A 29 14.12 30.15 28.72
C ASP A 29 13.85 28.88 27.90
N SER A 30 13.08 29.03 26.83
CA SER A 30 12.64 27.91 25.99
C SER A 30 12.83 28.13 24.49
N LEU A 31 12.93 27.03 23.77
CA LEU A 31 12.97 26.93 22.31
C LEU A 31 11.57 26.52 21.83
N ASP A 32 11.01 27.27 20.87
CA ASP A 32 9.74 26.97 20.23
C ASP A 32 9.97 26.52 18.79
N PHE A 33 9.55 25.30 18.49
CA PHE A 33 9.74 24.63 17.20
C PHE A 33 8.52 24.76 16.27
N GLY A 34 7.34 25.13 16.81
CA GLY A 34 6.08 25.14 16.06
C GLY A 34 5.82 23.84 15.29
N GLU A 35 5.23 23.98 14.11
CA GLU A 35 4.90 22.89 13.18
C GLU A 35 6.02 22.66 12.13
N ILE A 36 7.28 22.67 12.56
CA ILE A 36 8.41 22.35 11.66
C ILE A 36 8.46 20.84 11.41
N SER A 37 8.35 20.44 10.14
CA SER A 37 8.60 19.07 9.68
C SER A 37 10.03 18.63 9.97
N VAL A 38 10.21 17.36 10.32
CA VAL A 38 11.50 16.71 10.58
C VAL A 38 12.43 16.71 9.33
N HIS A 39 11.90 16.82 8.10
CA HIS A 39 12.72 17.04 6.89
C HIS A 39 13.39 18.43 6.83
N GLY A 40 12.88 19.43 7.55
CA GLY A 40 13.35 20.81 7.46
C GLY A 40 14.47 21.18 8.42
N LEU A 41 14.78 20.32 9.40
CA LEU A 41 15.56 20.69 10.58
C LEU A 41 16.28 19.49 11.19
N ILE A 42 17.57 19.66 11.49
CA ILE A 42 18.36 18.66 12.21
C ILE A 42 19.09 19.26 13.42
N LEU A 43 19.42 18.41 14.39
CA LEU A 43 20.10 18.82 15.61
C LEU A 43 21.62 18.72 15.43
N GLY A 44 22.32 19.85 15.62
CA GLY A 44 23.76 19.96 15.42
C GLY A 44 24.51 20.43 16.67
N ALA A 45 25.79 20.08 16.78
CA ALA A 45 26.73 20.60 17.75
C ALA A 45 28.00 21.04 17.02
N LEU A 46 28.30 22.33 17.04
CA LEU A 46 29.43 22.94 16.35
C LEU A 46 30.78 22.43 16.90
N PRO A 47 31.91 22.60 16.16
CA PRO A 47 33.22 22.07 16.56
C PRO A 47 33.81 22.63 17.87
N ASP A 48 33.18 23.60 18.52
CA ASP A 48 33.53 24.10 19.85
C ASP A 48 32.59 23.61 20.97
N GLY A 49 31.57 22.80 20.64
CA GLY A 49 30.56 22.26 21.54
C GLY A 49 29.25 23.05 21.58
N THR A 50 29.13 24.16 20.84
CA THR A 50 27.92 24.99 20.82
C THR A 50 26.74 24.25 20.16
N ALA A 51 25.61 24.15 20.85
CA ALA A 51 24.37 23.61 20.30
C ALA A 51 23.86 24.46 19.12
N ALA A 52 23.32 23.81 18.11
CA ALA A 52 22.93 24.45 16.87
C ALA A 52 21.72 23.76 16.22
N ILE A 53 20.87 24.57 15.61
CA ILE A 53 19.77 24.13 14.76
C ILE A 53 20.23 24.29 13.31
N VAL A 54 20.11 23.24 12.50
CA VAL A 54 20.75 23.15 11.19
C VAL A 54 19.71 22.79 10.12
N ASN A 55 19.79 23.40 8.94
CA ASN A 55 19.04 22.97 7.77
C ASN A 55 19.81 21.81 7.08
N PRO A 56 19.22 20.62 6.89
CA PRO A 56 19.92 19.52 6.21
C PRO A 56 20.21 19.80 4.73
N TRP A 57 19.49 20.72 4.09
CA TRP A 57 19.55 21.01 2.65
C TRP A 57 20.28 22.30 2.29
N ALA A 58 20.64 23.14 3.26
CA ALA A 58 21.23 24.46 3.01
C ALA A 58 22.33 24.83 4.03
N ASP A 59 23.25 25.72 3.64
CA ASP A 59 24.24 26.33 4.55
C ASP A 59 23.56 27.37 5.47
N GLN A 60 22.73 26.87 6.38
CA GLN A 60 21.89 27.62 7.31
C GLN A 60 21.97 26.98 8.69
N VAL A 61 22.49 27.74 9.66
CA VAL A 61 22.67 27.30 11.04
C VAL A 61 22.31 28.44 12.00
N GLN A 62 21.49 28.14 13.00
CA GLN A 62 21.19 29.01 14.14
C GLN A 62 21.87 28.44 15.39
N ALA A 63 22.91 29.10 15.89
CA ALA A 63 23.66 28.65 17.05
C ALA A 63 23.08 29.19 18.38
N LEU A 64 23.09 28.37 19.42
CA LEU A 64 22.71 28.72 20.79
C LEU A 64 23.97 29.18 21.55
N GLN A 65 24.37 30.42 21.27
CA GLN A 65 25.69 30.97 21.59
C GLN A 65 26.08 30.82 23.07
N GLY A 66 27.06 29.95 23.33
CA GLY A 66 27.61 29.70 24.65
C GLY A 66 26.92 28.58 25.45
N LEU A 67 26.05 27.78 24.83
CA LEU A 67 25.40 26.61 25.41
C LEU A 67 25.70 25.35 24.61
N SER A 68 25.84 24.22 25.28
CA SER A 68 25.82 22.88 24.66
C SER A 68 24.45 22.22 24.87
N TRP A 69 24.18 21.13 24.15
CA TRP A 69 22.97 20.31 24.39
C TRP A 69 22.94 19.72 25.81
N SER A 70 24.11 19.52 26.45
CA SER A 70 24.21 19.09 27.85
C SER A 70 23.82 20.17 28.88
N ASP A 71 23.72 21.44 28.47
CA ASP A 71 23.26 22.56 29.31
C ASP A 71 21.74 22.76 29.27
N LEU A 72 21.03 21.97 28.44
CA LEU A 72 19.58 22.07 28.20
C LEU A 72 18.82 20.86 28.76
N SER A 73 17.51 21.02 28.94
CA SER A 73 16.58 20.00 29.44
C SER A 73 15.24 20.07 28.71
N LEU A 74 14.35 19.09 28.93
CA LEU A 74 12.98 19.13 28.38
C LEU A 74 12.20 20.40 28.80
N ASN A 75 12.53 21.04 29.94
CA ASN A 75 11.91 22.30 30.35
C ASN A 75 12.37 23.51 29.51
N ASN A 76 13.35 23.33 28.62
CA ASN A 76 13.84 24.33 27.68
C ASN A 76 13.27 24.12 26.27
N LEU A 77 12.36 23.17 26.10
CA LEU A 77 11.65 22.92 24.86
C LEU A 77 10.18 23.34 25.04
N GLY A 78 9.57 23.85 23.98
CA GLY A 78 8.12 24.01 23.89
C GLY A 78 7.42 22.68 23.65
N VAL A 79 6.15 22.78 23.24
CA VAL A 79 5.49 21.68 22.53
C VAL A 79 6.12 21.57 21.13
N VAL A 80 6.26 20.35 20.63
CA VAL A 80 6.75 20.05 19.27
C VAL A 80 5.68 19.23 18.58
N GLY A 81 5.17 19.66 17.42
CA GLY A 81 4.00 19.07 16.77
C GLY A 81 4.22 17.67 16.16
N ASN A 82 5.30 17.50 15.40
CA ASN A 82 5.69 16.25 14.74
C ASN A 82 6.34 15.25 15.72
N GLU A 83 5.95 13.96 15.68
CA GLU A 83 6.44 12.90 16.60
C GLU A 83 7.89 12.48 16.32
N HIS A 84 8.28 12.25 15.07
CA HIS A 84 9.65 11.88 14.72
C HIS A 84 10.65 12.95 15.21
N LEU A 85 10.33 14.23 15.02
CA LEU A 85 11.12 15.34 15.55
C LEU A 85 11.17 15.35 17.09
N ARG A 86 10.10 14.94 17.78
CA ARG A 86 10.15 14.70 19.24
C ARG A 86 11.20 13.65 19.58
N GLN A 87 11.19 12.51 18.88
CA GLN A 87 12.13 11.42 19.13
C GLN A 87 13.59 11.80 18.84
N ASP A 88 13.88 12.52 17.75
CA ASP A 88 15.25 12.93 17.39
C ASP A 88 15.83 14.06 18.27
N ILE A 89 15.02 15.03 18.70
CA ILE A 89 15.42 15.98 19.75
C ILE A 89 15.69 15.23 21.07
N GLY A 90 14.83 14.26 21.38
CA GLY A 90 14.92 13.39 22.54
C GLY A 90 16.21 12.58 22.58
N ALA A 91 16.58 11.99 21.45
CA ALA A 91 17.79 11.21 21.25
C ALA A 91 19.07 12.01 21.54
N VAL A 92 19.22 13.21 20.98
CA VAL A 92 20.41 14.06 21.21
C VAL A 92 20.53 14.50 22.67
N LEU A 93 19.44 14.96 23.28
CA LEU A 93 19.46 15.33 24.71
C LEU A 93 19.78 14.13 25.61
N SER A 94 19.26 12.94 25.27
CA SER A 94 19.53 11.71 26.01
C SER A 94 20.97 11.26 25.87
N TRP A 95 21.58 11.42 24.68
CA TRP A 95 22.99 11.15 24.50
C TRP A 95 23.84 12.04 25.42
N GLU A 96 23.65 13.35 25.33
CA GLU A 96 24.49 14.35 26.01
C GLU A 96 24.28 14.37 27.54
N GLN A 97 23.11 13.93 28.03
CA GLN A 97 22.83 13.74 29.47
C GLN A 97 23.17 12.32 29.98
N ALA A 98 23.65 11.42 29.12
CA ALA A 98 23.93 10.01 29.42
C ALA A 98 22.72 9.21 29.96
N ILE A 99 21.55 9.42 29.35
CA ILE A 99 20.27 8.72 29.59
C ILE A 99 20.05 7.69 28.48
N GLY A 100 19.37 6.57 28.78
CA GLY A 100 19.10 5.46 27.84
C GLY A 100 20.09 4.28 27.93
N ALA A 101 19.97 3.33 27.01
CA ALA A 101 20.77 2.10 26.95
C ALA A 101 22.21 2.35 26.48
N ARG A 102 23.19 1.69 27.12
CA ARG A 102 24.63 1.88 26.85
C ARG A 102 25.41 0.58 27.08
N ASP A 103 25.00 -0.47 26.40
CA ASP A 103 25.58 -1.81 26.55
C ASP A 103 26.97 -1.92 25.90
N SER A 104 27.86 -2.67 26.53
CA SER A 104 29.30 -2.70 26.17
C SER A 104 29.63 -3.52 24.92
N GLU A 105 28.63 -4.18 24.32
CA GLU A 105 28.76 -5.00 23.11
C GLU A 105 28.01 -4.35 21.91
N THR A 106 27.47 -3.14 22.11
CA THR A 106 26.74 -2.34 21.11
C THR A 106 27.49 -1.05 20.79
N VAL A 107 27.65 -0.75 19.49
CA VAL A 107 28.13 0.54 18.98
C VAL A 107 26.92 1.43 18.73
N TYR A 108 26.81 2.53 19.48
CA TYR A 108 25.72 3.49 19.33
C TYR A 108 26.10 4.63 18.39
N ILE A 109 25.34 4.78 17.31
CA ILE A 109 25.51 5.78 16.26
C ILE A 109 24.89 7.12 16.66
N ARG A 110 25.51 8.20 16.18
CA ARG A 110 25.25 9.60 16.53
C ARG A 110 25.54 10.45 15.31
N SER A 111 24.76 11.51 15.11
CA SER A 111 24.81 12.31 13.88
C SER A 111 25.03 13.82 14.09
N HIS A 112 24.93 14.32 15.32
CA HIS A 112 24.90 15.77 15.60
C HIS A 112 26.27 16.48 15.66
N GLN A 113 27.39 15.80 15.87
CA GLN A 113 28.67 16.43 16.20
C GLN A 113 29.54 16.78 14.97
N PHE A 114 29.66 18.07 14.67
CA PHE A 114 30.27 18.54 13.41
C PHE A 114 31.73 18.12 13.22
N GLY A 115 32.01 17.45 12.09
CA GLY A 115 33.34 17.04 11.66
C GLY A 115 34.02 16.01 12.57
N VAL A 116 33.26 15.31 13.42
CA VAL A 116 33.77 14.24 14.28
C VAL A 116 33.78 12.91 13.51
N GLN A 117 34.95 12.31 13.37
CA GLN A 117 35.08 10.92 12.95
C GLN A 117 35.43 10.03 14.14
N GLU A 118 34.58 9.06 14.44
CA GLU A 118 34.86 7.96 15.35
C GLU A 118 35.42 6.78 14.54
N VAL A 119 36.38 6.05 15.10
CA VAL A 119 36.99 4.88 14.46
C VAL A 119 36.87 3.71 15.41
N ILE A 120 36.16 2.68 15.00
CA ILE A 120 35.98 1.44 15.77
C ILE A 120 36.98 0.42 15.26
N ASP A 121 38.05 0.20 16.03
CA ASP A 121 38.92 -0.97 15.88
C ASP A 121 38.18 -2.23 16.38
N ASP A 122 38.40 -3.38 15.71
CA ASP A 122 37.95 -4.72 16.14
C ASP A 122 36.42 -4.90 16.33
N PHE A 123 35.57 -4.22 15.55
CA PHE A 123 34.11 -4.50 15.49
C PHE A 123 33.84 -5.87 14.84
N ASP A 124 33.05 -6.72 15.49
CA ASP A 124 32.58 -8.00 14.92
C ASP A 124 31.11 -7.88 14.47
N PRO A 125 30.81 -7.71 13.16
CA PRO A 125 29.45 -7.52 12.65
C PRO A 125 28.56 -8.76 12.82
N GLN A 126 29.14 -9.92 13.16
CA GLN A 126 28.40 -11.16 13.38
C GLN A 126 27.86 -11.29 14.81
N THR A 127 28.46 -10.58 15.79
CA THR A 127 28.12 -10.72 17.21
C THR A 127 27.88 -9.40 17.95
N GLN A 128 28.27 -8.26 17.39
CA GLN A 128 28.08 -6.93 17.97
C GLN A 128 27.01 -6.15 17.22
N LYS A 129 26.33 -5.27 17.95
CA LYS A 129 25.20 -4.48 17.46
C LYS A 129 25.60 -3.07 17.04
N LEU A 130 24.88 -2.51 16.07
CA LEU A 130 25.03 -1.17 15.53
C LEU A 130 23.69 -0.44 15.68
N ASN A 131 23.60 0.50 16.61
CA ASN A 131 22.32 1.00 17.13
C ASN A 131 22.15 2.51 16.91
N PHE A 132 21.03 2.90 16.31
CA PHE A 132 20.75 4.26 15.82
C PHE A 132 19.83 5.09 16.74
N LEU A 133 19.45 4.56 17.92
CA LEU A 133 18.56 5.24 18.89
C LEU A 133 18.99 6.68 19.23
N TYR A 134 20.29 6.99 19.15
CA TYR A 134 20.91 8.27 19.51
C TYR A 134 21.24 9.20 18.34
N THR A 135 20.76 8.91 17.13
CA THR A 135 20.78 9.86 16.02
C THR A 135 19.82 11.03 16.29
N GLY A 136 20.22 12.23 15.87
CA GLY A 136 19.39 13.45 15.86
C GLY A 136 19.14 13.97 14.44
N THR A 137 19.22 13.05 13.49
CA THR A 137 18.71 13.18 12.13
C THR A 137 18.67 11.81 11.47
N ARG A 138 17.73 11.66 10.54
CA ARG A 138 17.74 10.64 9.49
C ARG A 138 18.32 11.12 8.15
N GLU A 139 18.41 12.44 7.96
CA GLU A 139 18.66 13.03 6.65
C GLU A 139 20.09 12.77 6.19
N ARG A 140 20.24 12.34 4.93
CA ARG A 140 21.54 12.21 4.23
C ARG A 140 22.52 11.29 4.97
N LEU A 141 22.05 10.07 5.25
CA LEU A 141 22.83 8.97 5.80
C LEU A 141 23.55 8.18 4.70
N SER A 142 24.85 8.44 4.57
CA SER A 142 25.76 7.72 3.67
C SER A 142 26.35 6.46 4.32
N VAL A 143 26.48 5.40 3.53
CA VAL A 143 27.09 4.12 3.93
C VAL A 143 27.96 3.60 2.79
N VAL A 144 29.29 3.68 2.95
CA VAL A 144 30.26 3.51 1.86
C VAL A 144 31.40 2.58 2.26
N ASP A 145 31.61 1.53 1.47
CA ASP A 145 32.78 0.65 1.58
C ASP A 145 34.07 1.39 1.15
N THR A 146 35.08 1.44 2.02
CA THR A 146 36.37 2.09 1.73
C THR A 146 37.56 1.14 1.86
N ASP A 147 38.73 1.55 1.35
CA ASP A 147 40.04 0.90 1.57
C ASP A 147 40.40 0.64 3.05
N GLN A 148 39.67 1.23 4.01
CA GLN A 148 39.89 1.10 5.45
C GLN A 148 38.76 0.36 6.18
N GLY A 149 37.69 -0.06 5.48
CA GLY A 149 36.45 -0.58 6.04
C GLY A 149 35.25 0.35 5.78
N LEU A 150 34.12 0.02 6.40
CA LEU A 150 32.83 0.67 6.19
C LEU A 150 32.78 2.05 6.86
N LEU A 151 32.55 3.08 6.06
CA LEU A 151 32.31 4.44 6.52
C LEU A 151 30.80 4.71 6.54
N ILE A 152 30.29 5.06 7.71
CA ILE A 152 28.93 5.57 7.93
C ILE A 152 29.05 7.06 8.22
N GLN A 153 28.32 7.92 7.51
CA GLN A 153 28.45 9.38 7.66
C GLN A 153 27.13 10.11 7.43
N PHE A 154 26.86 11.13 8.24
CA PHE A 154 25.70 12.03 8.12
C PHE A 154 26.12 13.39 7.57
N GLU A 155 25.32 13.97 6.68
CA GLU A 155 25.51 15.34 6.18
C GLU A 155 24.36 16.28 6.61
N PRO A 156 24.58 17.61 6.75
CA PRO A 156 25.83 18.35 6.55
C PRO A 156 26.77 18.36 7.77
N THR A 157 26.46 17.67 8.87
CA THR A 157 27.33 17.66 10.07
C THR A 157 28.71 17.07 9.77
N ASN A 158 28.80 16.13 8.82
CA ASN A 158 29.98 15.31 8.57
C ASN A 158 30.42 14.54 9.84
N GLN A 159 29.50 14.21 10.74
CA GLN A 159 29.77 13.19 11.75
C GLN A 159 29.86 11.83 11.04
N SER A 160 30.89 11.05 11.38
CA SER A 160 31.12 9.74 10.76
C SER A 160 31.63 8.69 11.75
N VAL A 161 31.36 7.42 11.43
CA VAL A 161 31.87 6.25 12.13
C VAL A 161 32.51 5.32 11.10
N LEU A 162 33.80 5.01 11.28
CA LEU A 162 34.53 4.05 10.46
C LEU A 162 34.63 2.71 11.21
N LEU A 163 33.92 1.69 10.73
CA LEU A 163 34.02 0.31 11.18
C LEU A 163 35.20 -0.35 10.45
N LYS A 164 36.35 -0.35 11.10
CA LYS A 164 37.64 -0.49 10.43
C LYS A 164 37.96 -1.95 10.10
N GLY A 165 38.16 -2.24 8.82
CA GLY A 165 38.40 -3.59 8.32
C GLY A 165 37.17 -4.48 8.26
N VAL A 166 35.97 -3.90 8.37
CA VAL A 166 34.66 -4.52 8.14
C VAL A 166 34.07 -3.91 6.88
N GLN A 167 33.52 -4.72 5.97
CA GLN A 167 32.79 -4.24 4.79
C GLN A 167 31.26 -4.33 4.99
N ARG A 168 30.48 -3.59 4.19
CA ARG A 168 29.01 -3.61 4.23
C ARG A 168 28.45 -5.03 4.06
N SER A 169 29.02 -5.81 3.14
CA SER A 169 28.66 -7.21 2.88
C SER A 169 28.90 -8.17 4.06
N GLU A 170 29.60 -7.73 5.13
CA GLU A 170 29.85 -8.53 6.33
C GLU A 170 28.85 -8.21 7.47
N LEU A 171 28.02 -7.18 7.30
CA LEU A 171 26.93 -6.82 8.22
C LEU A 171 25.85 -7.91 8.28
N ILE A 172 25.08 -7.89 9.36
CA ILE A 172 23.90 -8.73 9.57
C ILE A 172 22.71 -7.85 9.93
N GLY A 173 21.58 -7.98 9.23
CA GLY A 173 20.41 -7.12 9.38
C GLY A 173 19.91 -7.02 10.83
N ALA A 174 19.72 -8.16 11.50
CA ALA A 174 19.34 -8.25 12.91
C ALA A 174 20.28 -7.50 13.89
N ASN A 175 21.54 -7.29 13.52
CA ASN A 175 22.52 -6.56 14.34
C ASN A 175 22.47 -5.05 14.10
N LEU A 176 21.75 -4.56 13.08
CA LEU A 176 21.41 -3.15 12.92
C LEU A 176 20.09 -2.88 13.68
N GLU A 177 20.10 -1.86 14.53
CA GLU A 177 18.98 -1.52 15.44
C GLU A 177 18.53 -0.06 15.26
N PHE A 178 17.35 0.15 14.70
CA PHE A 178 16.73 1.46 14.40
C PHE A 178 15.49 1.72 15.27
N HIS A 179 14.99 2.96 15.32
CA HIS A 179 13.58 3.18 15.72
C HIS A 179 12.63 2.72 14.60
N HIS A 180 11.33 2.65 14.88
CA HIS A 180 10.32 2.24 13.89
C HIS A 180 10.23 3.20 12.70
N ASP A 181 10.05 4.49 13.00
CA ASP A 181 9.98 5.59 12.04
C ASP A 181 11.25 5.69 11.17
N GLN A 182 12.41 5.35 11.75
CA GLN A 182 13.70 5.30 11.05
C GLN A 182 13.82 4.22 9.96
N VAL A 183 12.83 3.33 9.88
CA VAL A 183 12.69 2.34 8.82
C VAL A 183 11.45 2.66 7.99
N MET A 184 10.30 2.84 8.65
CA MET A 184 9.00 2.97 7.97
C MET A 184 8.72 4.35 7.34
N GLU A 185 9.33 5.42 7.85
CA GLU A 185 9.26 6.76 7.24
C GLU A 185 10.53 7.04 6.40
N ASP A 186 11.70 6.64 6.91
CA ASP A 186 12.99 7.10 6.40
C ASP A 186 13.74 6.12 5.49
N ASN A 187 13.48 4.81 5.61
CA ASN A 187 14.24 3.75 4.93
C ASN A 187 15.77 3.76 5.24
N LEU A 188 16.20 4.05 6.48
CA LEU A 188 17.62 4.19 6.84
C LEU A 188 18.44 2.89 6.73
N GLU A 189 17.80 1.75 6.57
CA GLU A 189 18.40 0.46 6.29
C GLU A 189 18.83 0.27 4.82
N VAL A 190 18.18 0.95 3.88
CA VAL A 190 18.45 0.82 2.43
C VAL A 190 19.90 1.16 2.06
N PRO A 191 20.55 2.22 2.59
CA PRO A 191 22.00 2.45 2.39
C PRO A 191 22.90 1.26 2.80
N PHE A 192 22.48 0.50 3.82
CA PHE A 192 23.20 -0.70 4.28
C PHE A 192 22.95 -1.93 3.39
N GLY A 193 21.93 -1.89 2.53
CA GLY A 193 21.58 -2.93 1.56
C GLY A 193 20.60 -3.98 2.10
N PHE A 194 19.73 -3.59 3.02
CA PHE A 194 18.69 -4.43 3.62
C PHE A 194 17.28 -3.93 3.23
N THR A 195 16.26 -4.79 3.35
CA THR A 195 14.85 -4.36 3.39
C THR A 195 14.44 -3.95 4.80
N ALA A 196 13.29 -3.28 4.90
CA ALA A 196 12.69 -2.89 6.16
C ALA A 196 12.60 -4.05 7.17
N GLU A 197 12.22 -5.26 6.74
CA GLU A 197 12.02 -6.46 7.58
C GLU A 197 13.33 -7.01 8.14
N GLU A 198 14.42 -6.88 7.39
CA GLU A 198 15.70 -7.51 7.68
C GLU A 198 16.42 -6.86 8.88
N VAL A 199 16.05 -5.63 9.26
CA VAL A 199 16.65 -4.90 10.39
C VAL A 199 15.82 -4.91 11.68
N SER A 200 16.47 -4.74 12.83
CA SER A 200 15.79 -4.72 14.14
C SER A 200 15.21 -3.34 14.46
N LEU A 201 13.96 -3.30 14.93
CA LEU A 201 13.32 -2.12 15.50
C LEU A 201 13.39 -2.17 17.03
N VAL A 202 13.82 -1.07 17.66
CA VAL A 202 14.07 -0.95 19.10
C VAL A 202 13.44 0.31 19.71
N SER A 203 12.88 0.16 20.91
CA SER A 203 12.16 1.21 21.64
C SER A 203 13.03 2.44 21.98
N ARG A 204 12.52 3.65 21.66
CA ARG A 204 13.01 4.94 22.18
C ARG A 204 12.35 5.36 23.51
N ALA A 205 11.34 4.65 24.02
CA ALA A 205 10.65 5.02 25.27
C ALA A 205 11.55 5.03 26.54
N GLY A 206 12.77 4.48 26.46
CA GLY A 206 13.82 4.62 27.48
C GLY A 206 14.60 5.94 27.46
N LEU A 207 14.32 6.84 26.51
CA LEU A 207 14.98 8.13 26.32
C LEU A 207 14.17 9.29 26.92
N LEU A 208 14.67 10.51 26.80
CA LEU A 208 13.90 11.74 26.96
C LEU A 208 13.09 11.99 25.69
N THR A 209 11.86 12.50 25.81
CA THR A 209 11.04 12.96 24.68
C THR A 209 10.44 14.33 25.01
N PRO A 210 10.43 15.32 24.09
CA PRO A 210 9.74 16.61 24.25
C PRO A 210 8.22 16.43 24.44
N GLN A 211 7.54 17.48 24.89
CA GLN A 211 6.10 17.38 25.13
C GLN A 211 5.31 17.40 23.81
N ALA A 212 4.47 16.40 23.60
CA ALA A 212 3.48 16.38 22.52
C ALA A 212 2.35 17.42 22.74
N PRO A 213 1.59 17.77 21.68
CA PRO A 213 0.33 18.50 21.79
C PRO A 213 -0.68 17.82 22.72
N SER A 214 -1.65 18.59 23.23
CA SER A 214 -2.68 18.06 24.12
C SER A 214 -3.67 17.17 23.36
N GLY A 215 -3.53 15.85 23.48
CA GLY A 215 -4.36 14.85 22.81
C GLY A 215 -3.55 13.92 21.91
N ALA A 216 -2.38 14.35 21.45
CA ALA A 216 -1.46 13.53 20.66
C ALA A 216 -0.79 12.44 21.51
N SER A 217 -0.58 11.28 20.89
CA SER A 217 0.24 10.18 21.39
C SER A 217 1.74 10.41 21.16
N THR A 218 2.53 9.55 21.80
CA THR A 218 3.98 9.38 21.62
C THR A 218 4.28 7.91 21.81
N ASP A 219 4.64 7.25 20.71
CA ASP A 219 4.72 5.80 20.54
C ASP A 219 6.17 5.39 20.28
N GLY A 220 6.96 5.41 21.36
CA GLY A 220 8.37 5.02 21.33
C GLY A 220 8.63 3.54 21.60
N ASP A 221 7.65 2.65 21.39
CA ASP A 221 7.71 1.24 21.86
C ASP A 221 7.46 0.19 20.76
N GLN A 222 7.28 0.58 19.50
CA GLN A 222 7.32 -0.33 18.35
C GLN A 222 8.67 -1.07 18.30
N MET A 223 8.62 -2.41 18.33
CA MET A 223 9.80 -3.27 18.38
C MET A 223 9.60 -4.54 17.56
N ARG A 224 10.63 -4.94 16.82
CA ARG A 224 10.66 -6.14 15.96
C ARG A 224 12.10 -6.62 15.87
N ALA A 225 12.34 -7.93 15.92
CA ALA A 225 13.67 -8.46 15.62
C ALA A 225 13.91 -8.45 14.10
N GLY A 226 15.10 -8.05 13.66
CA GLY A 226 15.53 -8.22 12.28
C GLY A 226 15.98 -9.65 11.98
N LEU A 227 16.36 -9.89 10.72
CA LEU A 227 16.74 -11.20 10.19
C LEU A 227 18.26 -11.40 10.19
N MET A 228 18.71 -12.64 10.43
CA MET A 228 20.13 -13.00 10.47
C MET A 228 20.73 -13.18 9.06
N VAL A 229 20.53 -12.19 8.19
CA VAL A 229 20.91 -12.16 6.78
C VAL A 229 22.02 -11.15 6.51
N ASN A 230 22.84 -11.39 5.49
CA ASN A 230 23.77 -10.39 4.93
C ASN A 230 23.04 -9.54 3.88
N PRO A 231 23.45 -8.27 3.65
CA PRO A 231 22.73 -7.39 2.73
C PRO A 231 22.88 -7.85 1.28
N ASP A 232 21.88 -7.55 0.44
CA ASP A 232 21.91 -8.03 -0.94
C ASP A 232 23.02 -7.35 -1.76
N SER A 233 23.70 -8.19 -2.52
CA SER A 233 24.81 -7.90 -3.44
C SER A 233 24.44 -7.00 -4.63
N THR A 234 23.17 -6.61 -4.77
CA THR A 234 22.64 -5.76 -5.84
C THR A 234 22.70 -4.27 -5.55
N VAL A 235 22.77 -3.85 -4.28
CA VAL A 235 22.66 -2.44 -3.89
C VAL A 235 24.01 -1.71 -4.05
N ILE A 236 24.06 -0.64 -4.84
CA ILE A 236 25.21 0.28 -4.91
C ILE A 236 25.04 1.41 -3.89
N ALA A 237 26.16 1.91 -3.33
CA ALA A 237 26.17 2.86 -2.22
C ALA A 237 25.54 4.23 -2.56
N MET A 238 24.91 4.84 -1.55
CA MET A 238 24.44 6.24 -1.60
C MET A 238 25.53 7.24 -1.15
N ASP A 239 25.30 8.50 -1.55
CA ASP A 239 25.79 9.76 -1.00
C ASP A 239 27.27 10.20 -1.16
N ALA A 240 27.42 11.46 -1.60
CA ALA A 240 27.85 12.58 -0.73
C ALA A 240 27.61 13.95 -1.42
N PHE A 241 26.86 14.87 -0.79
CA PHE A 241 26.39 16.14 -1.35
C PHE A 241 27.18 17.37 -0.82
N GLN A 242 28.40 17.62 -1.34
CA GLN A 242 29.22 18.76 -0.88
C GLN A 242 28.94 20.11 -1.57
N SER A 243 27.99 20.83 -0.97
CA SER A 243 27.90 22.29 -0.76
C SER A 243 28.69 23.31 -1.63
N MET A 244 27.90 24.08 -2.41
CA MET A 244 27.88 25.56 -2.53
C MET A 244 29.12 26.44 -2.87
N THR A 245 29.01 27.09 -4.05
CA THR A 245 29.28 28.52 -4.36
C THR A 245 30.69 29.18 -4.21
N ASP A 246 31.19 29.72 -5.33
CA ASP A 246 31.49 31.17 -5.50
C ASP A 246 31.40 31.59 -6.99
N HIS A 247 31.15 32.87 -7.28
CA HIS A 247 30.93 33.40 -8.63
C HIS A 247 32.19 34.04 -9.27
N SER A 248 32.61 33.60 -10.46
CA SER A 248 33.25 34.54 -11.42
C SER A 248 33.22 34.16 -12.91
N MET A 249 32.34 34.87 -13.66
CA MET A 249 32.65 35.60 -14.91
C MET A 249 33.28 34.87 -16.13
N HIS A 250 32.50 34.83 -17.22
CA HIS A 250 32.90 34.87 -18.66
C HIS A 250 33.12 33.56 -19.49
N ASN A 251 32.02 33.02 -20.03
CA ASN A 251 31.65 33.08 -21.47
C ASN A 251 32.54 32.39 -22.58
N HIS A 252 31.95 31.38 -23.25
CA HIS A 252 32.36 30.71 -24.52
C HIS A 252 33.55 29.71 -24.49
N PRO A 253 33.68 28.77 -25.46
CA PRO A 253 32.66 27.87 -26.05
C PRO A 253 33.13 26.40 -26.27
N MET A 254 32.19 25.50 -26.57
CA MET A 254 32.40 24.08 -27.00
C MET A 254 33.31 23.86 -28.22
N PRO A 255 34.11 22.77 -28.21
CA PRO A 255 34.35 21.92 -29.38
C PRO A 255 34.21 20.40 -29.07
N SER A 256 34.13 19.54 -30.09
CA SER A 256 33.62 18.16 -29.94
C SER A 256 34.56 17.00 -30.30
N SER A 257 34.23 15.84 -29.71
CA SER A 257 34.26 14.46 -30.26
C SER A 257 35.51 13.54 -30.13
N SER A 258 35.18 12.33 -29.63
CA SER A 258 35.79 11.02 -29.86
C SER A 258 37.19 10.71 -29.30
N GLY A 259 37.23 9.74 -28.36
CA GLY A 259 38.45 9.04 -27.95
C GLY A 259 38.35 8.30 -26.61
N GLU A 260 37.43 8.70 -25.73
CA GLU A 260 37.67 8.61 -24.28
C GLU A 260 36.73 7.65 -23.54
N LEU A 261 35.50 7.42 -24.01
CA LEU A 261 34.57 6.45 -23.41
C LEU A 261 34.66 5.05 -24.05
N GLN A 262 34.78 4.04 -23.20
CA GLN A 262 34.60 2.61 -23.49
C GLN A 262 33.25 2.14 -22.92
N ALA A 263 32.77 0.95 -23.29
CA ALA A 263 31.52 0.40 -22.77
C ALA A 263 31.56 -1.12 -22.54
N SER A 264 30.83 -1.57 -21.52
CA SER A 264 30.56 -2.99 -21.23
C SER A 264 29.11 -3.18 -20.76
N VAL A 265 28.62 -4.41 -20.79
CA VAL A 265 27.27 -4.76 -20.37
C VAL A 265 27.25 -6.10 -19.63
N ALA A 266 26.48 -6.17 -18.55
CA ALA A 266 26.14 -7.38 -17.81
C ALA A 266 24.64 -7.36 -17.49
N GLY A 267 24.02 -8.53 -17.28
CA GLY A 267 22.58 -8.62 -17.04
C GLY A 267 22.03 -10.02 -17.31
N LYS A 268 20.70 -10.13 -17.40
CA LYS A 268 19.99 -11.38 -17.70
C LYS A 268 19.19 -11.29 -18.99
N LEU A 269 19.10 -12.42 -19.68
CA LEU A 269 18.08 -12.69 -20.70
C LEU A 269 16.85 -13.30 -20.04
N TYR A 270 15.68 -13.03 -20.59
CA TYR A 270 14.40 -13.66 -20.25
C TYR A 270 13.58 -13.84 -21.54
N SER A 271 12.42 -14.52 -21.46
CA SER A 271 11.60 -14.84 -22.64
C SER A 271 11.20 -13.57 -23.41
N GLY A 272 11.80 -13.35 -24.57
CA GLY A 272 11.58 -12.19 -25.44
C GLY A 272 12.30 -10.89 -25.05
N GLY A 273 13.03 -10.83 -23.94
CA GLY A 273 13.67 -9.60 -23.46
C GLY A 273 15.02 -9.78 -22.75
N MET A 274 15.62 -8.66 -22.35
CA MET A 274 16.82 -8.62 -21.51
C MET A 274 16.85 -7.36 -20.66
N GLY A 275 17.48 -7.46 -19.49
CA GLY A 275 17.68 -6.34 -18.57
C GLY A 275 19.04 -6.40 -17.89
N GLY A 276 19.59 -5.24 -17.53
CA GLY A 276 20.87 -5.15 -16.83
C GLY A 276 21.51 -3.77 -16.86
N THR A 277 22.84 -3.77 -16.80
CA THR A 277 23.67 -2.59 -16.57
C THR A 277 24.62 -2.35 -17.74
N LEU A 278 24.59 -1.14 -18.30
CA LEU A 278 25.50 -0.64 -19.32
C LEU A 278 26.54 0.29 -18.66
N THR A 279 27.73 -0.23 -18.42
CA THR A 279 28.88 0.54 -17.93
C THR A 279 29.47 1.40 -19.04
N LEU A 280 29.70 2.68 -18.79
CA LEU A 280 30.51 3.57 -19.63
C LEU A 280 31.77 4.01 -18.87
N SER A 281 32.96 3.66 -19.35
CA SER A 281 34.24 3.92 -18.67
C SER A 281 35.07 4.99 -19.38
N ASN A 282 35.44 6.06 -18.69
CA ASN A 282 36.28 7.14 -19.20
C ASN A 282 37.77 6.80 -19.04
N ALA A 283 38.42 6.43 -20.13
CA ALA A 283 39.83 6.05 -20.18
C ALA A 283 40.80 7.24 -20.35
N SER A 284 40.33 8.49 -20.21
CA SER A 284 41.17 9.70 -20.29
C SER A 284 41.64 10.21 -18.92
N ASP A 285 42.53 11.19 -18.93
CA ASP A 285 43.00 11.92 -17.75
C ASP A 285 42.17 13.18 -17.42
N VAL A 286 40.98 13.33 -18.01
CA VAL A 286 40.05 14.46 -17.79
C VAL A 286 38.61 13.96 -17.58
N ALA A 287 37.86 14.56 -16.66
CA ALA A 287 36.47 14.19 -16.41
C ALA A 287 35.52 14.69 -17.51
N LEU A 288 34.50 13.90 -17.83
CA LEU A 288 33.57 14.15 -18.93
C LEU A 288 32.18 14.52 -18.43
N ASN A 289 31.73 15.76 -18.69
CA ASN A 289 30.42 16.27 -18.28
C ASN A 289 29.41 16.22 -19.43
N ASP A 290 29.67 16.93 -20.54
CA ASP A 290 28.83 16.93 -21.74
C ASP A 290 29.13 15.73 -22.68
N TRP A 291 29.18 14.51 -22.16
CA TRP A 291 29.49 13.33 -22.98
C TRP A 291 28.34 12.96 -23.92
N SER A 292 28.65 12.15 -24.93
CA SER A 292 27.64 11.38 -25.65
C SER A 292 28.28 10.11 -26.18
N PHE A 293 27.62 8.98 -25.90
CA PHE A 293 28.08 7.67 -26.33
C PHE A 293 27.14 7.13 -27.41
N ARG A 294 27.70 6.48 -28.43
CA ARG A 294 26.92 5.85 -29.50
C ARG A 294 27.43 4.44 -29.74
N PHE A 295 26.53 3.48 -29.66
CA PHE A 295 26.79 2.10 -30.05
C PHE A 295 25.75 1.62 -31.07
N LEU A 296 26.02 0.45 -31.64
CA LEU A 296 25.06 -0.29 -32.44
C LEU A 296 24.67 -1.55 -31.67
N THR A 297 23.41 -1.95 -31.79
CA THR A 297 22.87 -3.20 -31.24
C THR A 297 21.96 -3.85 -32.29
N ASN A 298 21.77 -5.17 -32.21
CA ASN A 298 20.72 -5.87 -32.98
C ASN A 298 19.40 -5.98 -32.19
N GLN A 299 19.41 -5.56 -30.92
CA GLN A 299 18.29 -5.66 -29.99
C GLN A 299 17.44 -4.38 -30.09
N PRO A 300 16.16 -4.45 -30.49
CA PRO A 300 15.29 -3.29 -30.57
C PRO A 300 14.89 -2.77 -29.18
N ASP A 301 14.25 -1.60 -29.19
CA ASP A 301 13.51 -1.06 -28.04
C ASP A 301 14.38 -0.96 -26.76
N PHE A 302 15.59 -0.44 -26.95
CA PHE A 302 16.50 -0.11 -25.85
C PHE A 302 16.00 1.14 -25.12
N GLU A 303 15.74 1.00 -23.81
CA GLU A 303 15.36 2.09 -22.92
C GLU A 303 16.24 2.06 -21.66
N SER A 304 16.58 3.24 -21.13
CA SER A 304 17.46 3.38 -19.96
C SER A 304 16.96 4.49 -19.05
N TRP A 305 16.76 4.15 -17.78
CA TRP A 305 16.25 5.06 -16.75
C TRP A 305 17.31 6.00 -16.19
N SER A 306 18.59 5.62 -16.29
CA SER A 306 19.72 6.37 -15.73
C SER A 306 20.31 7.42 -16.68
N ALA A 307 19.86 7.48 -17.95
CA ALA A 307 20.47 8.35 -18.96
C ALA A 307 19.53 8.67 -20.14
N GLU A 308 19.70 9.86 -20.74
CA GLU A 308 18.99 10.24 -21.96
C GLU A 308 19.36 9.30 -23.11
N SER A 309 18.46 8.37 -23.45
CA SER A 309 18.62 7.41 -24.54
C SER A 309 17.76 7.79 -25.76
N SER A 310 18.22 7.42 -26.95
CA SER A 310 17.47 7.60 -28.19
C SER A 310 17.88 6.55 -29.22
N VAL A 311 16.89 5.80 -29.70
CA VAL A 311 17.08 4.68 -30.64
C VAL A 311 16.74 5.13 -32.05
N ASN A 312 17.61 4.81 -33.01
CA ASN A 312 17.40 5.09 -34.42
C ASN A 312 17.71 3.83 -35.25
N ASP A 313 16.67 3.20 -35.78
CA ASP A 313 16.80 2.07 -36.73
C ASP A 313 17.60 2.50 -37.98
N LEU A 314 18.63 1.73 -38.32
CA LEU A 314 19.44 1.91 -39.53
C LEU A 314 18.95 1.03 -40.70
N GLY A 315 17.97 0.17 -40.44
CA GLY A 315 17.40 -0.80 -41.36
C GLY A 315 18.17 -2.12 -41.37
N GLY A 316 17.43 -3.23 -41.38
CA GLY A 316 17.99 -4.58 -41.47
C GLY A 316 18.30 -5.24 -40.12
N GLY A 317 17.67 -4.77 -39.03
CA GLY A 317 17.86 -5.33 -37.68
C GLY A 317 19.11 -4.82 -36.97
N VAL A 318 19.50 -3.57 -37.24
CA VAL A 318 20.62 -2.89 -36.58
C VAL A 318 20.16 -1.50 -36.15
N TYR A 319 20.16 -1.27 -34.83
CA TYR A 319 19.73 -0.04 -34.20
C TYR A 319 20.94 0.76 -33.74
N GLN A 320 20.96 2.07 -34.00
CA GLN A 320 21.91 2.96 -33.36
C GLN A 320 21.27 3.52 -32.09
N VAL A 321 21.88 3.24 -30.95
CA VAL A 321 21.56 3.91 -29.69
C VAL A 321 22.51 5.09 -29.53
N LEU A 322 21.95 6.27 -29.27
CA LEU A 322 22.65 7.43 -28.72
C LEU A 322 22.25 7.55 -27.25
N ILE A 323 23.24 7.53 -26.36
CA ILE A 323 23.09 7.88 -24.95
C ILE A 323 23.82 9.21 -24.66
N LYS A 324 23.22 10.03 -23.82
CA LYS A 324 23.78 11.26 -23.23
C LYS A 324 23.65 11.19 -21.71
N PRO A 325 24.38 12.03 -20.94
CA PRO A 325 23.94 12.34 -19.59
C PRO A 325 22.47 12.83 -19.61
N PRO A 326 21.66 12.51 -18.59
CA PRO A 326 20.32 13.08 -18.43
C PRO A 326 20.39 14.60 -18.25
N ALA A 327 19.25 15.29 -18.39
CA ALA A 327 19.18 16.75 -18.43
C ALA A 327 19.75 17.49 -17.19
N TRP A 328 19.87 16.81 -16.04
CA TRP A 328 20.51 17.35 -14.82
C TRP A 328 22.05 17.24 -14.81
N GLY A 329 22.65 16.46 -15.72
CA GLY A 329 24.10 16.36 -15.91
C GLY A 329 24.78 15.28 -15.07
N LEU A 330 25.47 14.34 -15.72
CA LEU A 330 26.09 13.16 -15.10
C LEU A 330 27.57 13.08 -15.51
N GLU A 331 28.50 13.38 -14.61
CA GLU A 331 29.94 13.33 -14.91
C GLU A 331 30.46 11.89 -14.94
N ILE A 332 31.39 11.58 -15.87
CA ILE A 332 32.22 10.37 -15.83
C ILE A 332 33.66 10.80 -15.53
N PRO A 333 34.17 10.60 -14.29
CA PRO A 333 35.49 11.06 -13.86
C PRO A 333 36.66 10.50 -14.69
N ALA A 334 37.81 11.17 -14.64
CA ALA A 334 39.04 10.71 -15.29
C ALA A 334 39.47 9.33 -14.76
N GLY A 335 39.51 8.32 -15.63
CA GLY A 335 39.77 6.93 -15.26
C GLY A 335 38.61 6.19 -14.58
N GLY A 336 37.47 6.84 -14.37
CA GLY A 336 36.27 6.28 -13.72
C GLY A 336 35.26 5.70 -14.70
N SER A 337 34.10 5.28 -14.18
CA SER A 337 32.97 4.78 -14.97
C SER A 337 31.64 5.18 -14.34
N VAL A 338 30.59 5.13 -15.15
CA VAL A 338 29.19 5.21 -14.70
C VAL A 338 28.44 3.98 -15.19
N ASP A 339 27.52 3.47 -14.39
CA ASP A 339 26.68 2.33 -14.70
C ASP A 339 25.24 2.78 -14.96
N LEU A 340 24.65 2.31 -16.07
CA LEU A 340 23.35 2.78 -16.57
C LEU A 340 22.39 1.59 -16.68
N SER A 341 21.32 1.57 -15.90
CA SER A 341 20.30 0.52 -15.97
C SER A 341 19.48 0.63 -17.24
N PHE A 342 19.20 -0.49 -17.89
CA PHE A 342 18.46 -0.56 -19.15
C PHE A 342 17.74 -1.90 -19.34
N ASN A 343 16.67 -1.90 -20.14
CA ASN A 343 16.11 -3.10 -20.77
C ASN A 343 16.16 -2.98 -22.30
N ALA A 344 16.03 -4.11 -23.00
CA ALA A 344 15.82 -4.16 -24.44
C ALA A 344 15.06 -5.44 -24.83
N ASN A 345 14.35 -5.41 -25.96
CA ASN A 345 13.71 -6.59 -26.52
C ASN A 345 14.77 -7.54 -27.12
N SER A 346 14.69 -8.85 -26.85
CA SER A 346 15.71 -9.82 -27.25
C SER A 346 15.36 -10.53 -28.54
N VAL A 347 16.07 -10.21 -29.63
CA VAL A 347 15.79 -10.75 -30.97
C VAL A 347 16.89 -11.73 -31.39
N GLY A 348 16.55 -13.02 -31.37
CA GLY A 348 17.47 -14.10 -31.78
C GLY A 348 18.50 -14.50 -30.73
N LEU A 349 18.29 -14.12 -29.47
CA LEU A 349 18.99 -14.64 -28.30
C LEU A 349 18.18 -15.77 -27.62
N PRO A 350 18.75 -16.54 -26.68
CA PRO A 350 18.01 -17.50 -25.86
C PRO A 350 17.07 -16.81 -24.86
N ASP A 351 15.96 -17.48 -24.52
CA ASP A 351 14.94 -17.00 -23.57
C ASP A 351 15.37 -17.02 -22.08
N SER A 352 16.64 -17.34 -21.79
CA SER A 352 17.26 -17.21 -20.46
C SER A 352 18.79 -17.31 -20.53
N GLY A 353 19.48 -16.70 -19.55
CA GLY A 353 20.93 -16.78 -19.37
C GLY A 353 21.60 -15.43 -19.10
N GLU A 354 22.95 -15.41 -19.09
CA GLU A 354 23.71 -14.18 -18.87
C GLU A 354 23.81 -13.33 -20.15
N LEU A 355 23.52 -12.04 -20.03
CA LEU A 355 23.81 -11.04 -21.05
C LEU A 355 25.29 -10.65 -21.02
N SER A 356 25.87 -10.36 -22.18
CA SER A 356 27.28 -9.94 -22.29
C SER A 356 27.54 -9.09 -23.54
N ASN A 357 28.68 -8.39 -23.55
CA ASN A 357 29.14 -7.52 -24.65
C ASN A 357 28.94 -8.11 -26.06
N ALA A 358 29.17 -9.42 -26.24
CA ALA A 358 29.11 -10.08 -27.53
C ALA A 358 27.68 -10.43 -28.02
N LEU A 359 26.69 -10.40 -27.14
CA LEU A 359 25.26 -10.60 -27.46
C LEU A 359 24.53 -9.27 -27.73
N PHE A 360 25.13 -8.16 -27.26
CA PHE A 360 24.52 -6.84 -27.23
C PHE A 360 25.14 -5.85 -28.21
N PHE A 361 26.48 -5.67 -28.19
CA PHE A 361 27.15 -4.68 -29.02
C PHE A 361 27.49 -5.21 -30.42
N VAL A 362 27.23 -4.38 -31.43
CA VAL A 362 27.49 -4.66 -32.84
C VAL A 362 28.64 -3.77 -33.33
N ALA A 363 29.66 -4.39 -33.94
CA ALA A 363 30.80 -3.66 -34.49
C ALA A 363 30.39 -2.77 -35.68
N ALA A 364 30.70 -1.47 -35.62
CA ALA A 364 30.44 -0.56 -36.72
C ALA A 364 31.21 -0.98 -38.01
N PRO A 365 30.56 -0.98 -39.20
CA PRO A 365 31.16 -1.49 -40.42
C PRO A 365 32.27 -0.57 -40.98
N GLY A 366 33.50 -0.72 -40.49
CA GLY A 366 34.67 -0.03 -41.04
C GLY A 366 35.92 0.12 -40.16
N ALA A 367 35.94 -0.38 -38.92
CA ALA A 367 37.12 -0.35 -38.04
C ALA A 367 37.99 -1.63 -38.16
N ASP A 368 39.31 -1.52 -37.97
CA ASP A 368 40.28 -2.53 -38.44
C ASP A 368 41.47 -2.74 -37.46
N VAL A 369 41.70 -3.99 -37.03
CA VAL A 369 42.87 -4.55 -36.28
C VAL A 369 43.08 -3.96 -34.85
N ALA A 370 43.55 -4.68 -33.82
CA ALA A 370 44.44 -5.84 -33.78
C ALA A 370 44.29 -6.76 -32.55
N ALA A 371 44.89 -7.96 -32.64
CA ALA A 371 44.97 -8.95 -31.56
C ALA A 371 46.43 -9.38 -31.29
N PRO A 372 46.75 -9.74 -30.03
CA PRO A 372 47.83 -10.66 -29.69
C PRO A 372 47.35 -11.76 -28.71
N ASP A 373 48.09 -12.83 -28.41
CA ASP A 373 48.96 -13.75 -29.20
C ASP A 373 49.19 -14.97 -28.26
N GLN A 374 49.50 -16.17 -28.78
CA GLN A 374 49.64 -17.35 -27.89
C GLN A 374 51.05 -17.49 -27.28
N ALA A 375 51.09 -17.81 -25.98
CA ALA A 375 52.26 -18.29 -25.26
C ALA A 375 51.87 -19.45 -24.31
N ASP A 376 52.86 -20.25 -23.87
CA ASP A 376 52.67 -21.65 -23.47
C ASP A 376 53.59 -22.06 -22.29
N LEU A 377 53.30 -23.23 -21.69
CA LEU A 377 54.09 -24.06 -20.76
C LEU A 377 54.13 -23.71 -19.25
N ASN A 378 53.60 -24.66 -18.47
CA ASN A 378 54.22 -25.39 -17.33
C ASN A 378 55.26 -24.70 -16.43
N ASP A 379 55.09 -24.82 -15.10
CA ASP A 379 55.78 -25.89 -14.35
C ASP A 379 55.03 -26.29 -13.05
N THR A 380 55.48 -27.37 -12.39
CA THR A 380 54.87 -27.99 -11.20
C THR A 380 55.88 -28.18 -10.07
N SER A 381 55.51 -27.91 -8.81
CA SER A 381 55.99 -28.58 -7.56
C SER A 381 55.71 -27.73 -6.30
N SER A 382 55.82 -28.27 -5.07
CA SER A 382 55.07 -29.37 -4.42
C SER A 382 55.58 -29.57 -2.97
N LEU A 383 54.81 -30.31 -2.14
CA LEU A 383 55.19 -30.85 -0.81
C LEU A 383 55.21 -29.85 0.38
N SER A 384 54.83 -30.21 1.62
CA SER A 384 54.13 -31.43 2.08
C SER A 384 53.57 -31.33 3.51
N THR A 385 52.32 -31.80 3.67
CA THR A 385 51.71 -32.57 4.79
C THR A 385 52.47 -32.79 6.10
N VAL A 386 51.72 -32.72 7.21
CA VAL A 386 51.95 -33.51 8.45
C VAL A 386 50.67 -34.31 8.77
N ASP A 387 50.81 -35.47 9.41
CA ASP A 387 49.78 -36.52 9.57
C ASP A 387 49.03 -36.47 10.93
N SER A 388 47.86 -37.12 11.00
CA SER A 388 46.93 -37.14 12.15
C SER A 388 47.40 -38.10 13.28
N PRO A 389 46.84 -38.04 14.51
CA PRO A 389 45.56 -38.73 14.82
C PRO A 389 44.77 -38.16 16.05
N PRO A 390 43.66 -38.77 16.52
CA PRO A 390 42.68 -39.63 15.85
C PRO A 390 41.27 -38.99 15.81
N ILE A 391 40.28 -39.72 15.30
CA ILE A 391 38.85 -39.37 15.36
C ILE A 391 38.37 -39.21 16.81
N VAL A 392 37.62 -38.13 17.06
CA VAL A 392 36.54 -38.08 18.06
C VAL A 392 35.25 -37.99 17.26
N GLU A 393 34.27 -38.84 17.55
CA GLU A 393 32.97 -38.80 16.88
C GLU A 393 32.21 -37.53 17.30
N PRO A 394 31.65 -36.74 16.37
CA PRO A 394 30.74 -35.68 16.74
C PRO A 394 29.46 -36.29 17.33
N SER A 395 29.00 -35.74 18.46
CA SER A 395 27.56 -35.78 18.74
C SER A 395 26.85 -34.94 17.67
N PRO A 396 25.67 -35.36 17.20
CA PRO A 396 25.28 -35.10 15.82
C PRO A 396 24.75 -33.68 15.59
N ALA A 397 24.85 -33.23 14.34
CA ALA A 397 23.92 -32.24 13.83
C ALA A 397 22.51 -32.84 13.77
N VAL A 398 21.48 -32.00 13.82
CA VAL A 398 20.14 -32.46 13.41
C VAL A 398 20.19 -32.62 11.89
N GLU A 399 20.14 -33.87 11.41
CA GLU A 399 20.07 -34.15 9.96
C GLU A 399 18.64 -33.96 9.45
N PRO A 400 18.45 -33.56 8.17
CA PRO A 400 17.13 -33.30 7.60
C PRO A 400 16.24 -34.55 7.58
N SER A 401 14.93 -34.33 7.70
CA SER A 401 13.88 -35.35 7.65
C SER A 401 13.89 -36.17 6.34
N PRO A 402 13.40 -37.42 6.36
CA PRO A 402 13.67 -38.39 5.30
C PRO A 402 12.90 -38.10 4.00
N VAL A 403 13.65 -38.07 2.90
CA VAL A 403 13.14 -37.96 1.52
C VAL A 403 12.41 -39.25 1.12
N MET A 404 11.16 -39.14 0.69
CA MET A 404 10.32 -40.25 0.22
C MET A 404 9.90 -40.02 -1.22
N ALA A 405 10.04 -41.04 -2.08
CA ALA A 405 9.68 -40.97 -3.49
C ALA A 405 8.35 -41.69 -3.76
N ASP A 406 7.45 -41.01 -4.48
CA ASP A 406 6.11 -41.48 -4.81
C ASP A 406 6.10 -42.53 -5.96
N SER A 407 4.90 -42.92 -6.42
CA SER A 407 4.68 -43.79 -7.57
C SER A 407 5.07 -43.20 -8.95
N GLN A 408 5.10 -41.87 -9.12
CA GLN A 408 5.57 -41.17 -10.32
C GLN A 408 7.08 -40.94 -10.30
N GLY A 409 7.71 -40.92 -9.12
CA GLY A 409 9.14 -40.70 -8.92
C GLY A 409 9.50 -39.30 -8.42
N LEU A 410 8.54 -38.57 -7.84
CA LEU A 410 8.74 -37.29 -7.18
C LEU A 410 9.00 -37.50 -5.70
N SER A 411 9.85 -36.66 -5.10
CA SER A 411 10.18 -36.76 -3.68
C SER A 411 10.14 -35.42 -2.95
N VAL A 412 9.49 -35.41 -1.80
CA VAL A 412 9.29 -34.21 -0.97
C VAL A 412 10.30 -34.17 0.18
N SER A 413 10.71 -32.96 0.54
CA SER A 413 11.42 -32.64 1.78
C SER A 413 10.97 -31.27 2.29
N ALA A 414 10.82 -31.11 3.61
CA ALA A 414 10.44 -29.84 4.22
C ALA A 414 11.46 -29.39 5.28
N THR A 415 11.58 -28.07 5.45
CA THR A 415 12.30 -27.40 6.52
C THR A 415 11.34 -26.49 7.27
N ILE A 416 11.54 -26.30 8.58
CA ILE A 416 10.92 -25.21 9.34
C ILE A 416 12.04 -24.19 9.59
N THR A 417 11.82 -22.94 9.24
CA THR A 417 12.82 -21.86 9.31
C THR A 417 12.43 -20.73 10.27
N ASP A 418 11.14 -20.57 10.57
CA ASP A 418 10.63 -19.47 11.42
C ASP A 418 9.32 -19.86 12.15
N GLY A 419 8.84 -19.04 13.09
CA GLY A 419 7.51 -19.18 13.69
C GLY A 419 7.21 -18.25 14.87
N TRP A 420 5.96 -17.81 14.94
CA TRP A 420 5.44 -16.82 15.89
C TRP A 420 3.99 -17.13 16.29
N SER A 421 3.63 -16.85 17.56
CA SER A 421 2.24 -16.77 18.05
C SER A 421 1.25 -17.88 17.67
N GLY A 422 1.71 -19.12 17.47
CA GLY A 422 0.85 -20.25 17.09
C GLY A 422 0.84 -20.57 15.59
N ILE A 423 1.74 -19.96 14.82
CA ILE A 423 2.08 -20.33 13.44
C ILE A 423 3.59 -20.62 13.37
N PHE A 424 4.00 -21.55 12.51
CA PHE A 424 5.39 -21.75 12.11
C PHE A 424 5.51 -21.85 10.59
N ALA A 425 6.68 -21.52 10.06
CA ALA A 425 6.90 -21.32 8.63
C ALA A 425 8.18 -21.98 8.14
N GLY A 426 8.30 -22.20 6.83
CA GLY A 426 9.45 -22.84 6.24
C GLY A 426 9.38 -23.04 4.74
N GLU A 427 10.23 -23.92 4.21
CA GLU A 427 10.26 -24.27 2.78
C GLU A 427 9.94 -25.76 2.59
N ILE A 428 9.01 -26.05 1.68
CA ILE A 428 8.73 -27.39 1.19
C ILE A 428 9.20 -27.50 -0.27
N THR A 429 10.01 -28.52 -0.55
CA THR A 429 10.64 -28.76 -1.84
C THR A 429 10.21 -30.09 -2.42
N VAL A 430 9.73 -30.09 -3.67
CA VAL A 430 9.42 -31.30 -4.44
C VAL A 430 10.46 -31.46 -5.53
N THR A 431 11.09 -32.64 -5.60
CA THR A 431 12.17 -32.96 -6.55
C THR A 431 11.80 -34.16 -7.40
N ASN A 432 11.93 -34.08 -8.72
CA ASN A 432 11.79 -35.25 -9.58
C ASN A 432 13.08 -36.09 -9.53
N VAL A 433 13.02 -37.24 -8.86
CA VAL A 433 14.14 -38.20 -8.74
C VAL A 433 14.02 -39.38 -9.72
N GLY A 434 13.03 -39.36 -10.61
CA GLY A 434 12.73 -40.39 -11.61
C GLY A 434 13.39 -40.17 -12.99
N ASP A 435 13.36 -41.22 -13.82
CA ASP A 435 13.98 -41.26 -15.15
C ASP A 435 13.27 -40.40 -16.23
N GLY A 436 12.09 -39.83 -15.94
CA GLY A 436 11.23 -39.13 -16.89
C GLY A 436 10.57 -37.88 -16.28
N SER A 437 10.16 -36.92 -17.12
CA SER A 437 9.51 -35.70 -16.65
C SER A 437 8.15 -36.02 -16.02
N ALA A 438 7.90 -35.48 -14.83
CA ALA A 438 6.53 -35.23 -14.38
C ALA A 438 5.91 -34.14 -15.28
N GLY A 439 4.58 -34.13 -15.44
CA GLY A 439 3.88 -33.11 -16.24
C GLY A 439 3.50 -31.88 -15.40
N ASN A 440 2.31 -31.35 -15.66
CA ASN A 440 1.63 -30.35 -14.81
C ASN A 440 0.50 -31.00 -13.99
N ASP A 441 0.49 -32.33 -13.95
CA ASP A 441 -0.56 -33.24 -13.47
C ASP A 441 -0.05 -34.17 -12.36
N TRP A 442 1.08 -33.84 -11.75
CA TRP A 442 1.64 -34.58 -10.63
C TRP A 442 1.08 -34.08 -9.29
N SER A 443 0.96 -34.99 -8.32
CA SER A 443 0.79 -34.66 -6.90
C SER A 443 1.59 -35.63 -6.05
N VAL A 444 2.00 -35.22 -4.85
CA VAL A 444 2.60 -36.09 -3.85
C VAL A 444 1.89 -35.89 -2.50
N ASP A 445 1.42 -37.00 -1.92
CA ASP A 445 0.80 -37.02 -0.61
C ASP A 445 1.85 -37.19 0.52
N VAL A 446 1.67 -36.44 1.61
CA VAL A 446 2.45 -36.49 2.85
C VAL A 446 1.50 -36.41 4.05
N VAL A 447 1.91 -36.91 5.23
CA VAL A 447 1.11 -36.77 6.47
C VAL A 447 1.79 -35.75 7.39
N MET A 448 1.02 -34.90 8.07
CA MET A 448 1.53 -33.84 8.94
C MET A 448 0.84 -33.79 10.31
N ASP A 449 1.55 -33.39 11.36
CA ASP A 449 0.99 -33.24 12.72
C ASP A 449 0.36 -31.83 12.95
N ALA A 450 0.39 -30.95 11.94
CA ALA A 450 -0.18 -29.60 11.94
C ALA A 450 -0.74 -29.25 10.54
N PRO A 451 -1.77 -28.41 10.42
CA PRO A 451 -2.30 -27.97 9.12
C PRO A 451 -1.42 -26.88 8.51
N LEU A 452 -1.24 -26.92 7.19
CA LEU A 452 -0.70 -25.81 6.42
C LEU A 452 -1.74 -24.69 6.31
N THR A 453 -1.33 -23.44 6.50
CA THR A 453 -2.17 -22.23 6.45
C THR A 453 -1.86 -21.31 5.27
N MET A 454 -0.71 -21.46 4.62
CA MET A 454 -0.36 -20.77 3.36
C MET A 454 0.73 -21.55 2.63
N VAL A 455 0.69 -21.59 1.30
CA VAL A 455 1.73 -22.19 0.43
C VAL A 455 1.83 -21.39 -0.88
N SER A 456 3.00 -20.83 -1.20
CA SER A 456 3.13 -19.84 -2.29
C SER A 456 3.19 -20.42 -3.72
N ASN A 457 3.97 -21.48 -3.94
CA ASN A 457 4.35 -21.95 -5.29
C ASN A 457 3.75 -23.32 -5.67
N PHE A 458 2.91 -23.90 -4.82
CA PHE A 458 2.24 -25.18 -5.02
C PHE A 458 0.73 -25.07 -4.74
N GLU A 459 -0.06 -25.92 -5.40
CA GLU A 459 -1.43 -26.21 -4.99
C GLU A 459 -1.39 -27.28 -3.89
N VAL A 460 -2.08 -27.04 -2.78
CA VAL A 460 -2.07 -27.93 -1.62
C VAL A 460 -3.49 -28.15 -1.09
N THR A 461 -3.84 -29.42 -0.85
CA THR A 461 -5.10 -29.79 -0.18
C THR A 461 -4.77 -30.56 1.11
N SER A 462 -5.42 -30.20 2.23
CA SER A 462 -5.23 -30.88 3.51
C SER A 462 -6.54 -31.44 4.06
N SER A 463 -6.47 -32.47 4.90
CA SER A 463 -7.66 -33.03 5.56
C SER A 463 -7.33 -33.67 6.92
N LEU A 464 -8.11 -33.32 7.96
CA LEU A 464 -7.89 -33.78 9.33
C LEU A 464 -8.27 -35.25 9.54
N ARG A 465 -7.30 -36.06 9.95
CA ARG A 465 -7.44 -37.46 10.38
C ARG A 465 -8.02 -37.55 11.79
N GLY A 466 -8.75 -38.64 12.04
CA GLY A 466 -9.32 -38.96 13.34
C GLY A 466 -8.33 -39.33 14.47
N ASP A 467 -7.01 -39.26 14.24
CA ASP A 467 -5.96 -39.31 15.26
C ASP A 467 -5.41 -37.91 15.66
N GLY A 468 -5.81 -36.85 14.96
CA GLY A 468 -5.39 -35.46 15.21
C GLY A 468 -4.30 -34.92 14.27
N ARG A 469 -3.97 -35.68 13.21
CA ARG A 469 -2.98 -35.33 12.17
C ARG A 469 -3.66 -35.04 10.84
N TYR A 470 -2.94 -34.66 9.80
CA TYR A 470 -3.48 -34.21 8.51
C TYR A 470 -2.91 -35.04 7.35
N ASP A 471 -3.76 -35.53 6.44
CA ASP A 471 -3.34 -35.98 5.12
C ASP A 471 -3.23 -34.75 4.21
N VAL A 472 -2.09 -34.55 3.53
CA VAL A 472 -1.75 -33.35 2.75
C VAL A 472 -1.26 -33.74 1.36
N SER A 473 -1.91 -33.28 0.30
CA SER A 473 -1.50 -33.49 -1.10
C SER A 473 -0.85 -32.22 -1.66
N ILE A 474 0.27 -32.33 -2.36
CA ILE A 474 1.06 -31.20 -2.90
C ILE A 474 1.27 -31.37 -4.41
N SER A 475 0.87 -30.38 -5.20
CA SER A 475 0.85 -30.40 -6.68
C SER A 475 1.26 -29.04 -7.28
N PRO A 476 1.57 -28.91 -8.59
CA PRO A 476 2.08 -27.66 -9.16
C PRO A 476 0.96 -26.65 -9.47
N LYS A 477 1.20 -25.36 -9.20
CA LYS A 477 0.38 -24.24 -9.69
C LYS A 477 0.21 -24.33 -11.21
N ALA A 478 -0.98 -24.02 -11.74
CA ALA A 478 -1.34 -24.30 -13.14
C ALA A 478 -0.41 -23.70 -14.22
N TRP A 479 0.27 -22.59 -13.90
CA TRP A 479 1.24 -21.90 -14.76
C TRP A 479 2.67 -22.47 -14.71
N ALA A 480 2.97 -23.39 -13.77
CA ALA A 480 4.30 -23.97 -13.61
C ALA A 480 4.70 -24.85 -14.81
N ALA A 481 6.01 -25.06 -15.00
CA ALA A 481 6.53 -25.91 -16.08
C ALA A 481 6.67 -27.38 -15.62
N PRO A 482 6.60 -28.36 -16.54
CA PRO A 482 6.78 -29.78 -16.22
C PRO A 482 8.10 -30.08 -15.49
N LEU A 483 8.02 -30.80 -14.36
CA LEU A 483 9.20 -31.11 -13.54
C LEU A 483 10.11 -32.13 -14.25
N ALA A 484 11.20 -31.64 -14.85
CA ALA A 484 12.19 -32.46 -15.55
C ALA A 484 13.01 -33.36 -14.59
N PRO A 485 13.57 -34.50 -15.06
CA PRO A 485 14.42 -35.38 -14.26
C PRO A 485 15.58 -34.64 -13.56
N GLY A 486 15.64 -34.74 -12.24
CA GLY A 486 16.65 -34.08 -11.40
C GLY A 486 16.39 -32.59 -11.14
N ALA A 487 15.25 -32.04 -11.56
CA ALA A 487 14.82 -30.69 -11.18
C ALA A 487 14.02 -30.70 -9.87
N SER A 488 14.12 -29.58 -9.15
CA SER A 488 13.37 -29.30 -7.92
C SER A 488 12.56 -28.02 -8.10
N GLN A 489 11.39 -27.98 -7.48
CA GLN A 489 10.62 -26.76 -7.24
C GLN A 489 10.45 -26.61 -5.73
N ALA A 490 10.49 -25.38 -5.24
CA ALA A 490 10.41 -25.04 -3.83
C ALA A 490 9.28 -24.03 -3.58
N SER A 491 8.65 -24.13 -2.43
CA SER A 491 7.63 -23.20 -1.96
C SER A 491 7.89 -22.86 -0.51
N TYR A 492 7.81 -21.57 -0.18
CA TYR A 492 7.53 -21.14 1.17
C TYR A 492 6.16 -21.67 1.62
N TYR A 493 6.01 -21.93 2.91
CA TYR A 493 4.75 -22.31 3.54
C TYR A 493 4.65 -21.75 4.98
N GLN A 494 3.42 -21.66 5.47
CA GLN A 494 3.09 -21.49 6.89
C GLN A 494 2.16 -22.61 7.36
N ALA A 495 2.14 -22.89 8.66
CA ALA A 495 1.33 -23.91 9.30
C ALA A 495 0.94 -23.52 10.73
N ALA A 496 -0.27 -23.87 11.18
CA ALA A 496 -0.75 -23.55 12.53
C ALA A 496 -0.21 -24.54 13.57
N GLY A 497 0.54 -24.05 14.54
CA GLY A 497 1.06 -24.81 15.67
C GLY A 497 2.09 -24.03 16.49
N GLU A 498 2.41 -24.50 17.70
CA GLU A 498 3.64 -24.05 18.36
C GLU A 498 4.86 -24.67 17.64
N PHE A 499 6.04 -24.04 17.78
CA PHE A 499 7.25 -24.43 17.05
C PHE A 499 7.77 -25.82 17.47
N ILE A 500 7.55 -26.84 16.63
CA ILE A 500 8.04 -28.21 16.81
C ILE A 500 9.03 -28.63 15.72
N ASP A 501 9.79 -29.69 16.01
CA ASP A 501 10.79 -30.33 15.14
C ASP A 501 10.18 -30.78 13.79
N PRO A 502 10.80 -30.48 12.62
CA PRO A 502 10.33 -30.97 11.32
C PRO A 502 10.14 -32.49 11.24
N ALA A 503 10.89 -33.29 12.01
CA ALA A 503 10.72 -34.74 12.08
C ALA A 503 9.54 -35.20 12.96
N GLN A 504 8.85 -34.25 13.61
CA GLN A 504 7.60 -34.43 14.34
C GLN A 504 6.42 -33.78 13.60
N VAL A 505 6.67 -32.75 12.78
CA VAL A 505 5.64 -32.10 11.95
C VAL A 505 5.34 -32.87 10.66
N PHE A 506 6.33 -33.55 10.04
CA PHE A 506 6.15 -34.24 8.76
C PHE A 506 6.42 -35.76 8.84
N ASP A 507 5.35 -36.57 8.78
CA ASP A 507 5.39 -38.03 8.65
C ASP A 507 5.26 -38.43 7.18
N PHE A 508 6.38 -38.35 6.44
CA PHE A 508 6.45 -38.73 5.03
C PHE A 508 6.23 -40.24 4.74
N THR A 509 5.83 -41.07 5.72
CA THR A 509 5.88 -42.54 5.60
C THR A 509 4.58 -43.23 5.15
N GLU A 510 3.46 -42.49 5.01
CA GLU A 510 2.22 -42.94 4.36
C GLU A 510 1.83 -42.02 3.19
N SER A 511 1.20 -42.59 2.14
CA SER A 511 0.76 -41.87 0.93
C SER A 511 -0.52 -42.49 0.35
N VAL A 512 -1.39 -41.69 -0.28
CA VAL A 512 -2.68 -42.11 -0.87
C VAL A 512 -2.59 -42.03 -2.42
N VAL A 513 -3.68 -42.34 -3.15
CA VAL A 513 -3.72 -42.33 -4.64
C VAL A 513 -5.17 -42.11 -5.17
N VAL A 514 -5.38 -41.16 -6.10
CA VAL A 514 -6.64 -40.91 -6.84
C VAL A 514 -6.35 -40.66 -8.35
N ALA A 515 -7.35 -40.53 -9.24
CA ALA A 515 -7.19 -40.52 -10.72
C ALA A 515 -8.17 -39.60 -11.50
N GLU A 516 -7.93 -39.45 -12.82
CA GLU A 516 -8.27 -38.32 -13.73
C GLU A 516 -9.74 -38.13 -14.25
N SER A 517 -10.14 -36.85 -14.47
CA SER A 517 -10.65 -36.11 -15.69
C SER A 517 -11.35 -36.85 -16.90
N PRO A 518 -11.94 -36.22 -17.99
CA PRO A 518 -12.02 -34.78 -18.41
C PRO A 518 -13.26 -34.23 -19.24
N ALA A 519 -13.30 -32.87 -19.46
CA ALA A 519 -13.53 -32.08 -20.72
C ALA A 519 -14.90 -31.78 -21.45
N SER A 520 -15.25 -30.46 -21.55
CA SER A 520 -15.33 -29.58 -22.78
C SER A 520 -16.64 -29.16 -23.58
N THR A 521 -16.93 -27.83 -23.62
CA THR A 521 -17.34 -26.93 -24.78
C THR A 521 -18.76 -26.98 -25.45
N PRO A 522 -19.22 -26.02 -26.32
CA PRO A 522 -19.32 -24.51 -26.23
C PRO A 522 -20.56 -23.83 -26.96
N MET A 523 -20.63 -22.46 -27.01
CA MET A 523 -21.21 -21.51 -28.06
C MET A 523 -22.59 -20.75 -27.96
N VAL A 524 -22.49 -19.38 -27.90
CA VAL A 524 -23.06 -18.32 -28.82
C VAL A 524 -24.44 -17.59 -28.62
N GLU A 525 -24.38 -16.25 -28.83
CA GLU A 525 -25.34 -15.09 -28.85
C GLU A 525 -26.43 -15.06 -30.00
N PRO A 526 -27.10 -13.92 -30.47
CA PRO A 526 -27.11 -12.46 -30.08
C PRO A 526 -28.41 -11.56 -30.23
N SER A 527 -28.39 -10.37 -29.59
CA SER A 527 -28.77 -8.97 -30.03
C SER A 527 -30.17 -8.54 -30.56
N VAL A 528 -30.63 -7.30 -30.18
CA VAL A 528 -30.98 -6.11 -31.06
C VAL A 528 -31.96 -5.04 -30.43
N GLU A 529 -31.68 -3.74 -30.70
CA GLU A 529 -32.32 -2.43 -30.31
C GLU A 529 -33.62 -2.04 -31.16
N PRO A 530 -34.23 -0.81 -31.31
CA PRO A 530 -33.80 0.57 -30.92
C PRO A 530 -34.77 1.75 -30.51
N THR A 531 -34.22 2.79 -29.83
CA THR A 531 -34.46 4.29 -29.85
C THR A 531 -35.86 5.00 -29.90
N VAL A 532 -35.98 6.26 -29.36
CA VAL A 532 -36.36 7.56 -30.05
C VAL A 532 -36.73 8.76 -29.11
N GLU A 533 -36.54 10.02 -29.60
CA GLU A 533 -36.69 11.39 -28.99
C GLU A 533 -38.16 11.88 -28.66
N ASP A 534 -38.53 13.09 -28.16
CA ASP A 534 -37.96 14.47 -28.02
C ASP A 534 -38.81 15.29 -26.98
N THR A 535 -38.30 16.06 -25.99
CA THR A 535 -38.13 17.55 -26.00
C THR A 535 -37.64 18.19 -24.68
N VAL A 536 -37.06 19.40 -24.79
CA VAL A 536 -36.36 20.25 -23.78
C VAL A 536 -37.22 21.33 -23.07
N ALA A 537 -36.82 21.73 -21.85
CA ALA A 537 -36.94 23.11 -21.30
C ALA A 537 -35.65 23.49 -20.54
N THR A 538 -35.28 24.79 -20.45
CA THR A 538 -33.89 25.19 -20.11
C THR A 538 -33.71 25.91 -18.76
N SER A 539 -32.93 25.31 -17.86
CA SER A 539 -31.99 26.01 -16.96
C SER A 539 -30.61 26.12 -17.64
N VAL A 540 -29.58 26.60 -16.93
CA VAL A 540 -28.17 26.32 -17.29
C VAL A 540 -27.71 25.19 -16.38
N ASP A 541 -28.16 23.99 -16.71
CA ASP A 541 -27.68 22.77 -16.07
C ASP A 541 -26.33 22.42 -16.71
N VAL A 542 -25.31 22.15 -15.89
CA VAL A 542 -24.16 21.37 -16.35
C VAL A 542 -24.68 19.95 -16.57
N PRO A 543 -24.39 19.27 -17.70
CA PRO A 543 -24.95 17.95 -17.96
C PRO A 543 -24.55 16.94 -16.89
N VAL A 544 -25.54 16.27 -16.28
CA VAL A 544 -25.37 15.05 -15.48
C VAL A 544 -24.49 14.06 -16.27
N PRO A 545 -23.51 13.36 -15.66
CA PRO A 545 -22.48 12.60 -16.38
C PRO A 545 -23.06 11.31 -16.96
N ASN A 546 -23.65 11.43 -18.16
CA ASN A 546 -24.38 10.41 -18.93
C ASN A 546 -25.52 9.71 -18.15
N GLY A 547 -26.68 9.59 -18.79
CA GLY A 547 -27.90 9.10 -18.14
C GLY A 547 -28.78 10.20 -17.54
N GLY A 548 -30.04 10.27 -17.99
CA GLY A 548 -31.02 11.28 -17.54
C GLY A 548 -31.74 10.90 -16.24
N SER A 549 -31.00 10.36 -15.27
CA SER A 549 -31.51 9.76 -14.03
C SER A 549 -31.21 10.64 -12.81
N ASP A 550 -32.04 10.53 -11.76
CA ASP A 550 -31.84 11.17 -10.46
C ASP A 550 -31.21 10.24 -9.40
N LYS A 551 -30.87 9.01 -9.81
CA LYS A 551 -30.35 7.96 -8.94
C LYS A 551 -28.86 8.15 -8.66
N ARG A 552 -28.48 8.06 -7.38
CA ARG A 552 -27.08 8.10 -6.92
C ARG A 552 -26.39 6.75 -7.09
N ILE A 553 -25.09 6.80 -7.36
CA ILE A 553 -24.15 5.71 -7.12
C ILE A 553 -23.11 6.27 -6.16
N VAL A 554 -23.15 5.80 -4.91
CA VAL A 554 -22.31 6.26 -3.80
C VAL A 554 -21.26 5.20 -3.53
N THR A 555 -20.02 5.64 -3.34
CA THR A 555 -18.87 4.74 -3.17
C THR A 555 -17.98 5.28 -2.05
N TYR A 556 -17.32 4.40 -1.32
CA TYR A 556 -16.34 4.77 -0.29
C TYR A 556 -14.94 4.37 -0.74
N PHE A 557 -13.99 5.30 -0.63
CA PHE A 557 -12.55 5.07 -0.82
C PHE A 557 -11.86 5.12 0.53
N GLU A 558 -11.20 4.03 0.89
CA GLU A 558 -10.50 3.89 2.16
C GLU A 558 -9.14 4.59 2.12
N GLU A 559 -8.87 5.46 3.09
CA GLU A 559 -7.59 6.16 3.26
C GLU A 559 -6.39 5.21 3.30
N TRP A 560 -6.58 4.04 3.91
CA TRP A 560 -5.58 2.96 4.01
C TRP A 560 -5.54 2.02 2.79
N GLY A 561 -6.34 2.26 1.75
CA GLY A 561 -6.33 1.49 0.50
C GLY A 561 -4.97 1.55 -0.22
N VAL A 562 -4.27 2.66 -0.07
CA VAL A 562 -2.95 2.96 -0.68
C VAL A 562 -1.77 2.24 0.01
N TYR A 563 -2.03 1.20 0.80
CA TYR A 563 -1.02 0.39 1.51
C TYR A 563 -1.11 -1.08 1.06
N GLU A 564 -1.37 -2.01 1.99
CA GLU A 564 -1.38 -3.47 1.72
C GLU A 564 -2.43 -3.91 0.68
N ARG A 565 -3.48 -3.10 0.46
CA ARG A 565 -4.49 -3.30 -0.57
C ARG A 565 -4.02 -2.93 -1.98
N ASP A 566 -3.00 -2.07 -2.09
CA ASP A 566 -2.46 -1.48 -3.32
C ASP A 566 -3.53 -0.90 -4.27
N ILE A 567 -4.54 -0.21 -3.70
CA ILE A 567 -5.59 0.49 -4.43
C ILE A 567 -5.43 1.99 -4.24
N ASN A 568 -5.20 2.70 -5.34
CA ASN A 568 -4.93 4.12 -5.41
C ASN A 568 -6.06 4.85 -6.16
N LEU A 569 -6.13 6.17 -6.04
CA LEU A 569 -7.17 6.95 -6.75
C LEU A 569 -7.00 6.93 -8.29
N SER A 570 -5.86 6.47 -8.81
CA SER A 570 -5.65 6.17 -10.23
C SER A 570 -6.57 5.08 -10.77
N ASP A 571 -7.00 4.17 -9.89
CA ASP A 571 -7.63 2.91 -10.25
C ASP A 571 -9.17 3.02 -10.13
N VAL A 572 -9.65 4.10 -9.50
CA VAL A 572 -11.06 4.40 -9.29
C VAL A 572 -11.72 4.93 -10.57
N ASN A 573 -12.65 4.16 -11.15
CA ASN A 573 -13.46 4.61 -12.29
C ASN A 573 -14.47 5.70 -11.90
N GLY A 574 -14.01 6.95 -11.87
CA GLY A 574 -14.81 8.14 -11.61
C GLY A 574 -15.90 8.47 -12.66
N GLN A 575 -16.22 7.58 -13.60
CA GLN A 575 -17.42 7.71 -14.45
C GLN A 575 -18.56 6.77 -14.02
N ALA A 576 -18.27 5.72 -13.26
CA ALA A 576 -19.24 4.75 -12.75
C ALA A 576 -19.88 5.16 -11.41
N MET A 577 -19.80 6.44 -11.05
CA MET A 577 -20.24 6.95 -9.74
C MET A 577 -20.79 8.37 -9.83
N THR A 578 -21.59 8.75 -8.83
CA THR A 578 -21.97 10.17 -8.63
C THR A 578 -21.44 10.74 -7.33
N HIS A 579 -21.14 9.91 -6.33
CA HIS A 579 -20.57 10.34 -5.05
C HIS A 579 -19.39 9.42 -4.65
N LEU A 580 -18.31 10.04 -4.17
CA LEU A 580 -17.12 9.36 -3.66
C LEU A 580 -16.80 9.91 -2.26
N ASN A 581 -17.06 9.11 -1.23
CA ASN A 581 -16.79 9.43 0.16
C ASN A 581 -15.40 8.94 0.56
N TYR A 582 -14.57 9.83 1.08
CA TYR A 582 -13.25 9.52 1.60
C TYR A 582 -13.34 9.10 3.07
N SER A 583 -12.88 7.88 3.38
CA SER A 583 -13.01 7.22 4.68
C SER A 583 -11.66 7.10 5.40
N PHE A 584 -11.44 7.69 6.58
CA PHE A 584 -12.38 8.44 7.42
C PHE A 584 -11.71 9.62 8.13
N PHE A 585 -12.53 10.60 8.49
CA PHE A 585 -12.19 11.66 9.44
C PHE A 585 -12.69 11.29 10.84
N ASP A 586 -11.92 11.68 11.85
CA ASP A 586 -12.08 11.29 13.25
C ASP A 586 -12.72 12.44 14.06
N VAL A 587 -13.71 12.15 14.91
CA VAL A 587 -14.53 13.15 15.63
C VAL A 587 -14.32 13.04 17.15
N LYS A 588 -13.59 14.00 17.73
CA LYS A 588 -13.16 13.98 19.13
C LYS A 588 -14.23 14.48 20.12
N ALA A 589 -14.09 14.08 21.38
CA ALA A 589 -15.04 14.34 22.47
C ALA A 589 -15.25 15.83 22.83
N ASP A 590 -14.35 16.72 22.40
CA ASP A 590 -14.52 18.17 22.54
C ASP A 590 -15.23 18.82 21.33
N GLY A 591 -15.52 18.04 20.29
CA GLY A 591 -16.14 18.44 19.03
C GLY A 591 -15.15 18.63 17.88
N SER A 592 -13.84 18.57 18.10
CA SER A 592 -12.87 18.78 17.01
C SER A 592 -12.87 17.63 16.00
N VAL A 593 -12.67 17.96 14.72
CA VAL A 593 -12.57 16.99 13.61
C VAL A 593 -11.12 16.90 13.14
N GLN A 594 -10.61 15.68 12.93
CA GLN A 594 -9.20 15.39 12.65
C GLN A 594 -9.06 14.39 11.49
N LEU A 595 -7.88 14.34 10.86
CA LEU A 595 -7.53 13.28 9.92
C LEU A 595 -7.18 12.01 10.71
N PHE A 596 -7.47 10.84 10.16
CA PHE A 596 -7.08 9.55 10.75
C PHE A 596 -5.61 9.23 10.42
N ASP A 597 -5.24 9.24 9.13
CA ASP A 597 -3.87 9.16 8.65
C ASP A 597 -3.51 10.41 7.81
N ALA A 598 -2.85 11.37 8.47
CA ALA A 598 -2.39 12.59 7.81
C ALA A 598 -1.32 12.36 6.73
N TYR A 599 -0.54 11.26 6.79
CA TYR A 599 0.46 10.95 5.79
C TYR A 599 -0.21 10.47 4.49
N ALA A 600 -1.14 9.51 4.58
CA ALA A 600 -1.96 9.08 3.45
C ALA A 600 -2.76 10.26 2.87
N ALA A 601 -3.41 11.06 3.72
CA ALA A 601 -4.19 12.22 3.30
C ALA A 601 -3.37 13.30 2.56
N GLN A 602 -2.22 13.72 3.10
CA GLN A 602 -1.58 14.98 2.71
C GLN A 602 -0.12 14.88 2.24
N GLU A 603 0.64 13.85 2.63
CA GLU A 603 2.10 13.85 2.52
C GLU A 603 2.64 12.80 1.54
N LYS A 604 1.99 11.63 1.43
CA LYS A 604 2.35 10.52 0.54
C LYS A 604 2.56 11.01 -0.90
N ARG A 605 3.68 10.60 -1.49
CA ARG A 605 4.02 10.88 -2.89
C ARG A 605 3.77 9.64 -3.72
N PHE A 606 2.84 9.78 -4.67
CA PHE A 606 2.52 8.77 -5.68
C PHE A 606 3.45 8.94 -6.87
N ASP A 607 3.84 7.82 -7.49
CA ASP A 607 4.73 7.80 -8.64
C ASP A 607 3.96 8.08 -9.95
N ALA A 608 4.64 8.05 -11.09
CA ALA A 608 4.04 8.41 -12.38
C ALA A 608 2.97 7.42 -12.90
N ALA A 609 2.86 6.22 -12.32
CA ALA A 609 1.84 5.23 -12.67
C ALA A 609 0.52 5.52 -11.92
N ASP A 610 0.61 5.73 -10.61
CA ASP A 610 -0.48 5.92 -9.64
C ASP A 610 -0.99 7.38 -9.59
N GLN A 611 -0.72 8.18 -10.62
CA GLN A 611 -1.35 9.49 -10.82
C GLN A 611 -2.76 9.35 -11.36
N VAL A 612 -3.72 10.07 -10.78
CA VAL A 612 -5.09 10.08 -11.33
C VAL A 612 -5.10 10.50 -12.80
N SER A 613 -5.87 9.77 -13.59
CA SER A 613 -6.00 9.97 -15.03
C SER A 613 -7.44 9.82 -15.49
N ARG A 614 -7.73 10.34 -16.69
CA ARG A 614 -8.99 10.07 -17.37
C ARG A 614 -8.79 9.98 -18.87
N THR A 615 -9.33 8.92 -19.47
CA THR A 615 -9.48 8.80 -20.91
C THR A 615 -10.84 9.35 -21.34
N PHE A 616 -10.83 10.21 -22.35
CA PHE A 616 -12.00 10.76 -23.03
C PHE A 616 -12.03 10.21 -24.46
N THR A 617 -13.22 9.96 -25.03
CA THR A 617 -13.33 9.88 -26.49
C THR A 617 -13.05 11.25 -27.12
N THR A 618 -12.68 11.24 -28.41
CA THR A 618 -12.49 12.47 -29.19
C THR A 618 -13.74 13.36 -29.24
N ALA A 619 -14.94 12.79 -29.02
CA ALA A 619 -16.19 13.53 -28.97
C ALA A 619 -16.40 14.19 -27.60
N GLU A 620 -16.14 13.48 -26.50
CA GLU A 620 -16.26 14.03 -25.14
C GLU A 620 -15.22 15.11 -24.87
N TYR A 621 -13.97 14.90 -25.29
CA TYR A 621 -12.91 15.92 -25.13
C TYR A 621 -13.22 17.24 -25.87
N GLN A 622 -14.02 17.19 -26.95
CA GLN A 622 -14.54 18.38 -27.65
C GLN A 622 -15.71 19.06 -26.93
N ALA A 623 -16.29 18.42 -25.90
CA ALA A 623 -17.41 18.90 -25.10
C ALA A 623 -17.02 19.33 -23.67
N VAL A 624 -15.82 18.97 -23.19
CA VAL A 624 -15.25 19.45 -21.90
C VAL A 624 -15.23 20.98 -21.86
N ASP A 625 -15.48 21.56 -20.68
CA ASP A 625 -15.49 23.01 -20.52
C ASP A 625 -14.11 23.64 -20.86
N PRO A 626 -14.05 24.74 -21.64
CA PRO A 626 -12.80 25.42 -21.96
C PRO A 626 -11.94 25.85 -20.77
N ALA A 627 -12.50 25.98 -19.56
CA ALA A 627 -11.76 26.21 -18.32
C ALA A 627 -11.00 24.96 -17.84
N LEU A 628 -11.62 23.78 -17.90
CA LEU A 628 -10.96 22.51 -17.58
C LEU A 628 -9.90 22.16 -18.63
N ILE A 629 -10.19 22.40 -19.93
CA ILE A 629 -9.16 22.32 -20.98
C ILE A 629 -7.97 23.24 -20.70
N ALA A 630 -8.20 24.43 -20.12
CA ALA A 630 -7.10 25.32 -19.72
C ALA A 630 -6.31 24.80 -18.51
N ALA A 631 -6.95 24.10 -17.56
CA ALA A 631 -6.27 23.42 -16.45
C ALA A 631 -5.43 22.22 -16.94
N TYR A 632 -5.97 21.39 -17.85
CA TYR A 632 -5.24 20.26 -18.44
C TYR A 632 -4.04 20.68 -19.31
N ASN A 633 -4.00 21.95 -19.76
CA ASN A 633 -2.86 22.54 -20.49
C ASN A 633 -1.87 23.27 -19.56
N SER A 634 -1.94 23.03 -18.25
CA SER A 634 -0.94 23.47 -17.27
C SER A 634 0.22 22.46 -17.14
N ASP A 635 1.13 22.73 -16.21
CA ASP A 635 2.20 21.84 -15.77
C ASP A 635 1.72 20.74 -14.79
N ARG A 636 0.48 20.77 -14.29
CA ARG A 636 -0.10 19.70 -13.43
C ARG A 636 -0.52 18.44 -14.21
N TYR A 637 -0.54 18.47 -15.54
CA TYR A 637 -1.05 17.37 -16.38
C TYR A 637 -0.19 17.08 -17.61
N THR A 638 -0.24 15.83 -18.07
CA THR A 638 0.20 15.38 -19.39
C THR A 638 -1.01 15.01 -20.25
N ILE A 639 -0.86 15.14 -21.57
CA ILE A 639 -1.90 14.84 -22.55
C ILE A 639 -1.37 13.85 -23.58
N THR A 640 -2.04 12.71 -23.72
CA THR A 640 -1.74 11.69 -24.73
C THR A 640 -2.93 11.55 -25.69
N GLU A 641 -2.71 11.89 -26.97
CA GLU A 641 -3.73 11.77 -28.02
C GLU A 641 -3.54 10.49 -28.85
N THR A 642 -4.62 9.74 -29.08
CA THR A 642 -4.66 8.63 -30.04
C THR A 642 -5.46 9.03 -31.29
N ALA A 643 -5.86 8.07 -32.13
CA ALA A 643 -6.75 8.35 -33.26
C ALA A 643 -8.21 8.58 -32.85
N ASP A 644 -8.61 8.05 -31.69
CA ASP A 644 -10.01 7.95 -31.26
C ASP A 644 -10.24 8.50 -29.83
N SER A 645 -9.20 8.57 -28.99
CA SER A 645 -9.24 9.02 -27.59
C SER A 645 -8.20 10.11 -27.26
N VAL A 646 -8.43 10.81 -26.15
CA VAL A 646 -7.48 11.72 -25.49
C VAL A 646 -7.40 11.33 -24.02
N THR A 647 -6.21 11.04 -23.52
CA THR A 647 -5.96 10.69 -22.11
C THR A 647 -5.27 11.86 -21.42
N ILE A 648 -5.80 12.27 -20.27
CA ILE A 648 -5.23 13.30 -19.40
C ILE A 648 -4.76 12.60 -18.13
N THR A 649 -3.47 12.68 -17.83
CA THR A 649 -2.86 12.06 -16.63
C THR A 649 -2.15 13.14 -15.82
N SER A 650 -2.39 13.20 -14.52
CA SER A 650 -1.78 14.23 -13.67
C SER A 650 -0.26 13.98 -13.46
N VAL A 651 0.48 14.98 -12.98
CA VAL A 651 1.96 14.95 -12.87
C VAL A 651 2.38 14.80 -11.40
N PRO A 652 3.27 13.85 -11.04
CA PRO A 652 3.71 13.64 -9.65
C PRO A 652 4.20 14.93 -8.98
N VAL A 653 3.77 15.20 -7.74
CA VAL A 653 4.21 16.39 -7.00
C VAL A 653 5.59 16.14 -6.39
N GLY A 654 6.62 16.73 -6.99
CA GLY A 654 7.97 16.67 -6.45
C GLY A 654 8.10 17.41 -5.12
N TRP A 655 9.06 16.97 -4.30
CA TRP A 655 9.39 17.55 -2.98
C TRP A 655 9.78 19.04 -2.97
N ASN A 656 10.00 19.64 -4.15
CA ASN A 656 10.34 21.06 -4.30
C ASN A 656 9.19 21.90 -4.89
N ASP A 657 8.12 21.26 -5.37
CA ASP A 657 7.11 21.90 -6.22
C ASP A 657 5.87 22.36 -5.44
N ALA A 658 5.65 21.80 -4.25
CA ALA A 658 4.59 22.17 -3.32
C ALA A 658 5.05 22.01 -1.86
N GLY A 659 4.21 22.39 -0.89
CA GLY A 659 4.46 22.20 0.54
C GLY A 659 4.49 20.72 0.98
N PRO A 660 4.81 20.45 2.26
CA PRO A 660 4.82 19.08 2.78
C PRO A 660 3.44 18.41 2.71
N GLN A 661 2.38 19.18 3.00
CA GLN A 661 0.98 18.76 3.06
C GLN A 661 0.18 18.99 1.75
N ASP A 662 0.87 19.37 0.66
CA ASP A 662 0.26 19.64 -0.65
C ASP A 662 0.38 18.41 -1.58
N ALA A 663 0.14 17.22 -1.04
CA ALA A 663 0.23 15.93 -1.74
C ALA A 663 -0.81 14.93 -1.19
N GLY A 664 -0.43 13.65 -1.04
CA GLY A 664 -1.30 12.60 -0.53
C GLY A 664 -2.56 12.37 -1.37
N ASN A 665 -3.51 11.65 -0.78
CA ASN A 665 -4.82 11.41 -1.35
C ASN A 665 -5.57 12.72 -1.64
N PHE A 666 -5.32 13.82 -0.92
CA PHE A 666 -6.05 15.08 -1.10
C PHE A 666 -5.67 15.82 -2.39
N GLU A 667 -4.39 15.84 -2.78
CA GLU A 667 -4.01 16.35 -4.11
C GLU A 667 -4.54 15.42 -5.22
N GLN A 668 -4.52 14.10 -5.03
CA GLN A 668 -5.13 13.16 -5.99
C GLN A 668 -6.65 13.34 -6.09
N LEU A 669 -7.38 13.58 -4.99
CA LEU A 669 -8.81 13.92 -4.97
C LEU A 669 -9.09 15.26 -5.66
N SER A 670 -8.27 16.29 -5.42
CA SER A 670 -8.37 17.59 -6.11
C SER A 670 -8.30 17.41 -7.63
N ARG A 671 -7.33 16.64 -8.11
CA ARG A 671 -7.15 16.30 -9.52
C ARG A 671 -8.24 15.39 -10.06
N PHE A 672 -8.70 14.44 -9.25
CA PHE A 672 -9.82 13.56 -9.59
C PHE A 672 -11.10 14.37 -9.79
N LYS A 673 -11.38 15.39 -8.97
CA LYS A 673 -12.50 16.33 -9.17
C LYS A 673 -12.30 17.23 -10.39
N GLU A 674 -11.07 17.63 -10.73
CA GLU A 674 -10.79 18.34 -11.99
C GLU A 674 -11.06 17.45 -13.23
N LEU A 675 -10.72 16.16 -13.18
CA LEU A 675 -10.95 15.18 -14.25
C LEU A 675 -12.42 14.69 -14.30
N ASN A 676 -13.07 14.58 -13.15
CA ASN A 676 -14.43 14.07 -12.93
C ASN A 676 -15.30 15.14 -12.22
N PRO A 677 -15.53 16.33 -12.83
CA PRO A 677 -16.17 17.48 -12.18
C PRO A 677 -17.57 17.21 -11.63
N ASN A 678 -18.25 16.21 -12.18
CA ASN A 678 -19.62 15.83 -11.84
C ASN A 678 -19.72 14.75 -10.73
N VAL A 679 -18.61 14.20 -10.23
CA VAL A 679 -18.62 13.34 -9.04
C VAL A 679 -18.52 14.22 -7.82
N GLU A 680 -19.48 14.15 -6.91
CA GLU A 680 -19.41 14.89 -5.65
C GLU A 680 -18.52 14.16 -4.65
N LEU A 681 -17.53 14.86 -4.10
CA LEU A 681 -16.58 14.29 -3.16
C LEU A 681 -17.06 14.55 -1.74
N GLY A 682 -17.13 13.50 -0.94
CA GLY A 682 -17.44 13.58 0.48
C GLY A 682 -16.24 13.29 1.37
N PHE A 683 -16.26 13.83 2.58
CA PHE A 683 -15.50 13.27 3.69
C PHE A 683 -16.45 12.54 4.63
N ALA A 684 -16.16 11.28 4.93
CA ALA A 684 -16.92 10.46 5.85
C ALA A 684 -16.35 10.59 7.27
N LEU A 685 -17.23 10.80 8.24
CA LEU A 685 -16.90 11.00 9.64
C LEU A 685 -17.26 9.74 10.44
N GLY A 686 -16.27 9.10 11.07
CA GLY A 686 -16.48 7.92 11.90
C GLY A 686 -16.16 6.59 11.22
N GLY A 687 -17.20 5.80 10.96
CA GLY A 687 -17.10 4.35 10.75
C GLY A 687 -16.98 3.59 12.07
N TRP A 688 -17.00 2.25 12.00
CA TRP A 688 -17.07 1.34 13.16
C TRP A 688 -16.11 1.68 14.31
N THR A 689 -14.85 1.93 13.98
CA THR A 689 -13.73 2.09 14.94
C THR A 689 -13.51 3.53 15.42
N LEU A 690 -13.96 4.55 14.68
CA LEU A 690 -13.80 5.97 15.05
C LEU A 690 -15.13 6.60 15.52
N SER A 691 -16.12 5.76 15.84
CA SER A 691 -17.44 6.18 16.32
C SER A 691 -17.53 6.40 17.83
N ASP A 692 -16.40 6.38 18.56
CA ASP A 692 -16.39 6.26 20.01
C ASP A 692 -16.69 7.56 20.77
N GLU A 693 -16.27 8.73 20.26
CA GLU A 693 -16.42 10.01 20.98
C GLU A 693 -17.65 10.85 20.57
N PHE A 694 -18.37 10.54 19.46
CA PHE A 694 -19.55 11.30 18.97
C PHE A 694 -20.60 11.64 20.04
N SER A 695 -21.02 10.66 20.85
CA SER A 695 -22.03 10.87 21.91
C SER A 695 -21.55 11.91 22.94
N THR A 696 -20.25 11.94 23.22
CA THR A 696 -19.62 12.89 24.13
C THR A 696 -19.58 14.28 23.51
N ALA A 697 -19.09 14.41 22.27
CA ALA A 697 -19.02 15.66 21.52
C ALA A 697 -20.40 16.34 21.44
N PHE A 698 -21.39 15.62 20.90
CA PHE A 698 -22.72 16.18 20.60
C PHE A 698 -23.58 16.44 21.85
N THR A 699 -23.20 15.91 23.02
CA THR A 699 -23.91 16.15 24.29
C THR A 699 -23.84 17.60 24.76
N THR A 700 -22.81 18.37 24.37
CA THR A 700 -22.65 19.77 24.81
C THR A 700 -22.83 20.76 23.66
N GLN A 701 -23.31 21.98 23.95
CA GLN A 701 -23.38 23.02 22.92
C GLN A 701 -21.99 23.38 22.39
N ALA A 702 -20.96 23.42 23.26
CA ALA A 702 -19.60 23.75 22.84
C ALA A 702 -19.01 22.72 21.87
N GLY A 703 -19.26 21.42 22.09
CA GLY A 703 -18.83 20.38 21.15
C GLY A 703 -19.58 20.40 19.83
N ARG A 704 -20.87 20.78 19.83
CA ARG A 704 -21.60 21.03 18.58
C ARG A 704 -21.10 22.28 17.85
N ASP A 705 -20.85 23.37 18.58
CA ASP A 705 -20.31 24.62 18.02
C ASP A 705 -18.92 24.41 17.40
N GLN A 706 -18.05 23.59 18.03
CA GLN A 706 -16.74 23.23 17.50
C GLN A 706 -16.88 22.36 16.26
N PHE A 707 -17.66 21.28 16.35
CA PHE A 707 -17.85 20.33 15.26
C PHE A 707 -18.43 20.96 14.00
N THR A 708 -19.50 21.77 14.10
CA THR A 708 -20.08 22.39 12.91
C THR A 708 -19.16 23.45 12.32
N SER A 709 -18.39 24.17 13.15
CA SER A 709 -17.35 25.09 12.67
C SER A 709 -16.26 24.36 11.90
N ASP A 710 -15.76 23.23 12.41
CA ASP A 710 -14.66 22.47 11.79
C ASP A 710 -15.10 21.82 10.47
N VAL A 711 -16.30 21.22 10.41
CA VAL A 711 -16.91 20.74 9.15
C VAL A 711 -17.00 21.87 8.12
N VAL A 712 -17.41 23.07 8.55
CA VAL A 712 -17.55 24.26 7.69
C VAL A 712 -16.19 24.91 7.36
N ASP A 713 -15.12 24.66 8.10
CA ASP A 713 -13.75 25.08 7.77
C ASP A 713 -13.02 24.04 6.88
N ILE A 714 -13.35 22.73 6.98
CA ILE A 714 -12.90 21.68 6.05
C ILE A 714 -13.39 22.02 4.63
N PHE A 715 -14.67 22.33 4.45
CA PHE A 715 -15.23 22.76 3.14
C PHE A 715 -14.61 24.04 2.55
N LYS A 716 -13.99 24.90 3.36
CA LYS A 716 -13.26 26.10 2.89
C LYS A 716 -11.78 25.84 2.61
N THR A 717 -11.22 24.80 3.23
CA THR A 717 -9.80 24.45 3.10
C THR A 717 -9.60 23.53 1.89
N TYR A 718 -10.53 22.60 1.69
CA TYR A 718 -10.52 21.61 0.62
C TYR A 718 -11.73 21.86 -0.29
N GLU A 719 -11.66 22.89 -1.14
CA GLU A 719 -12.77 23.32 -2.02
C GLU A 719 -13.23 22.25 -3.04
N PHE A 720 -12.58 21.08 -3.10
CA PHE A 720 -12.99 19.93 -3.89
C PHE A 720 -14.05 19.05 -3.20
N PHE A 721 -14.20 19.12 -1.87
CA PHE A 721 -15.28 18.43 -1.14
C PHE A 721 -16.59 19.22 -1.23
N SER A 722 -17.69 18.50 -1.44
CA SER A 722 -19.06 19.00 -1.55
C SER A 722 -20.07 18.21 -0.69
N VAL A 723 -19.64 17.13 -0.05
CA VAL A 723 -20.49 16.30 0.83
C VAL A 723 -19.85 16.12 2.20
N VAL A 724 -20.66 16.07 3.26
CA VAL A 724 -20.24 15.58 4.58
C VAL A 724 -21.11 14.38 4.94
N ASP A 725 -20.48 13.22 5.11
CA ASP A 725 -21.15 11.97 5.42
C ASP A 725 -20.93 11.60 6.88
N PHE A 726 -22.00 11.32 7.60
CA PHE A 726 -21.95 10.91 8.99
C PHE A 726 -22.10 9.39 9.08
N ASP A 727 -21.03 8.70 9.46
CA ASP A 727 -21.04 7.27 9.74
C ASP A 727 -20.83 7.04 11.25
N TRP A 728 -21.83 7.42 12.04
CA TRP A 728 -21.81 7.21 13.49
C TRP A 728 -22.44 5.85 13.83
N GLU A 729 -21.60 4.94 14.34
CA GLU A 729 -21.96 3.57 14.71
C GLU A 729 -21.98 3.34 16.24
N TYR A 730 -23.12 3.44 16.94
CA TYR A 730 -24.42 3.99 16.53
C TYR A 730 -24.99 4.90 17.62
N PRO A 731 -25.85 5.90 17.28
CA PRO A 731 -26.70 6.60 18.23
C PRO A 731 -27.45 5.64 19.16
N GLY A 732 -27.30 5.81 20.48
CA GLY A 732 -27.89 4.95 21.49
C GLY A 732 -27.10 3.67 21.81
N GLY A 733 -25.99 3.42 21.11
CA GLY A 733 -25.10 2.27 21.29
C GLY A 733 -25.47 1.04 20.45
N GLY A 734 -24.58 0.05 20.45
CA GLY A 734 -24.68 -1.17 19.66
C GLY A 734 -23.68 -1.29 18.51
N GLY A 735 -22.76 -0.32 18.38
CA GLY A 735 -21.51 -0.44 17.61
C GLY A 735 -20.39 -1.02 18.48
N ASP A 736 -19.14 -0.61 18.24
CA ASP A 736 -17.97 -1.25 18.84
C ASP A 736 -17.86 -1.18 20.39
N ALA A 737 -17.07 -2.09 20.95
CA ALA A 737 -16.94 -2.42 22.36
C ALA A 737 -16.21 -1.38 23.24
N GLY A 738 -16.35 -0.09 22.91
CA GLY A 738 -15.90 1.06 23.71
C GLY A 738 -16.82 2.28 23.63
N ASN A 739 -17.63 2.38 22.56
CA ASN A 739 -18.19 3.63 22.07
C ASN A 739 -19.12 4.32 23.10
N ALA A 740 -18.92 5.63 23.28
CA ALA A 740 -19.79 6.44 24.13
C ALA A 740 -21.20 6.47 23.55
N SER A 741 -22.20 6.27 24.41
CA SER A 741 -23.60 6.15 23.99
C SER A 741 -24.56 6.67 25.06
N SER A 742 -25.69 7.21 24.61
CA SER A 742 -26.68 7.90 25.44
C SER A 742 -28.08 7.77 24.85
N ALA A 743 -29.08 7.57 25.70
CA ALA A 743 -30.50 7.61 25.31
C ALA A 743 -31.00 9.00 24.85
N ASN A 744 -30.09 9.95 24.60
CA ASN A 744 -30.35 11.26 24.02
C ASN A 744 -29.64 11.46 22.67
N ASP A 745 -28.90 10.47 22.15
CA ASP A 745 -28.01 10.63 21.00
C ASP A 745 -28.71 11.18 19.75
N GLY A 746 -29.76 10.53 19.24
CA GLY A 746 -30.53 11.06 18.11
C GLY A 746 -31.21 12.42 18.37
N ALA A 747 -31.43 12.79 19.64
CA ALA A 747 -31.94 14.12 20.01
C ALA A 747 -30.83 15.19 20.05
N ASN A 748 -29.59 14.81 20.39
CA ASN A 748 -28.41 15.65 20.26
C ASN A 748 -27.99 15.80 18.79
N PHE A 749 -28.07 14.72 18.00
CA PHE A 749 -27.70 14.70 16.58
C PHE A 749 -28.61 15.59 15.75
N ALA A 750 -29.92 15.60 16.02
CA ALA A 750 -30.85 16.56 15.41
C ALA A 750 -30.49 18.03 15.70
N LEU A 751 -29.86 18.34 16.84
CA LEU A 751 -29.35 19.69 17.13
C LEU A 751 -28.04 20.00 16.40
N VAL A 752 -27.20 18.99 16.11
CA VAL A 752 -26.03 19.15 15.22
C VAL A 752 -26.49 19.46 13.81
N LEU A 753 -27.42 18.66 13.27
CA LEU A 753 -27.85 18.77 11.88
C LEU A 753 -28.69 20.05 11.64
N GLU A 754 -29.53 20.48 12.59
CA GLU A 754 -30.22 21.79 12.54
C GLU A 754 -29.21 22.95 12.50
N GLN A 755 -28.12 22.86 13.27
CA GLN A 755 -27.07 23.88 13.32
C GLN A 755 -26.22 23.86 12.03
N LEU A 756 -25.70 22.69 11.66
CA LEU A 756 -24.86 22.49 10.47
C LEU A 756 -25.57 22.93 9.19
N ARG A 757 -26.82 22.50 8.96
CA ARG A 757 -27.58 22.91 7.77
C ARG A 757 -27.74 24.44 7.70
N SER A 758 -27.94 25.12 8.82
CA SER A 758 -28.00 26.59 8.84
C SER A 758 -26.63 27.28 8.64
N GLU A 759 -25.52 26.59 8.86
CA GLU A 759 -24.15 27.08 8.62
C GLU A 759 -23.72 26.79 7.16
N LEU A 760 -24.12 25.65 6.60
CA LEU A 760 -23.98 25.31 5.17
C LEU A 760 -24.82 26.24 4.29
N ASP A 761 -26.10 26.47 4.59
CA ASP A 761 -26.94 27.47 3.89
C ASP A 761 -26.29 28.87 3.84
N ALA A 762 -25.53 29.21 4.88
CA ALA A 762 -24.77 30.46 4.95
C ALA A 762 -23.46 30.40 4.14
N LEU A 763 -22.82 29.24 4.02
CA LEU A 763 -21.66 29.01 3.16
C LEU A 763 -22.05 29.06 1.67
N GLU A 764 -23.12 28.36 1.26
CA GLU A 764 -23.71 28.42 -0.09
C GLU A 764 -24.06 29.87 -0.49
N SER A 765 -24.66 30.62 0.45
CA SER A 765 -24.97 32.04 0.28
C SER A 765 -23.73 32.95 0.10
N GLN A 766 -22.52 32.45 0.36
CA GLN A 766 -21.25 33.17 0.22
C GLN A 766 -20.42 32.66 -0.98
N THR A 767 -20.33 31.35 -1.19
CA THR A 767 -19.52 30.72 -2.24
C THR A 767 -20.28 30.55 -3.56
N GLY A 768 -21.59 30.27 -3.48
CA GLY A 768 -22.40 29.81 -4.62
C GLY A 768 -22.26 28.31 -4.90
N GLY A 769 -21.61 27.55 -4.02
CA GLY A 769 -21.58 26.09 -4.04
C GLY A 769 -22.89 25.47 -3.55
N ASN A 770 -22.91 24.14 -3.52
CA ASN A 770 -23.97 23.28 -2.97
C ASN A 770 -23.26 22.29 -2.04
N TYR A 771 -23.71 22.15 -0.79
CA TYR A 771 -23.10 21.22 0.16
C TYR A 771 -24.15 20.23 0.66
N GLU A 772 -23.97 18.94 0.39
CA GLU A 772 -24.91 17.89 0.81
C GLU A 772 -24.52 17.29 2.17
N VAL A 773 -25.54 16.92 2.94
CA VAL A 773 -25.39 16.19 4.21
C VAL A 773 -25.95 14.79 4.04
N SER A 774 -25.07 13.78 4.10
CA SER A 774 -25.46 12.36 4.05
C SER A 774 -25.21 11.66 5.39
N ILE A 775 -25.88 10.52 5.58
CA ILE A 775 -25.73 9.70 6.78
C ILE A 775 -25.62 8.23 6.38
N ALA A 776 -24.48 7.60 6.63
CA ALA A 776 -24.36 6.15 6.70
C ALA A 776 -25.08 5.63 7.95
N THR A 777 -25.93 4.61 7.76
CA THR A 777 -26.82 4.17 8.83
C THR A 777 -27.21 2.70 8.72
N ALA A 778 -27.18 2.00 9.85
CA ALA A 778 -27.51 0.58 9.92
C ALA A 778 -28.92 0.26 9.37
N GLY A 779 -29.03 -0.84 8.62
CA GLY A 779 -30.33 -1.41 8.25
C GLY A 779 -31.13 -2.01 9.42
N GLY A 780 -30.51 -2.19 10.59
CA GLY A 780 -31.14 -2.75 11.80
C GLY A 780 -32.22 -1.85 12.40
N SER A 781 -33.48 -2.32 12.40
CA SER A 781 -34.65 -1.55 12.89
C SER A 781 -34.51 -1.07 14.36
N GLU A 782 -33.78 -1.82 15.19
CA GLU A 782 -33.49 -1.51 16.59
C GLU A 782 -32.45 -0.40 16.78
N LYS A 783 -31.54 -0.22 15.82
CA LYS A 783 -30.58 0.90 15.76
C LYS A 783 -31.26 2.15 15.19
N LEU A 784 -31.99 2.00 14.07
CA LEU A 784 -32.77 3.08 13.44
C LEU A 784 -33.77 3.74 14.40
N ALA A 785 -34.33 2.97 15.35
CA ALA A 785 -35.20 3.50 16.41
C ALA A 785 -34.54 4.55 17.32
N ASN A 786 -33.20 4.56 17.45
CA ASN A 786 -32.45 5.53 18.25
C ASN A 786 -31.97 6.75 17.45
N LEU A 787 -31.85 6.62 16.13
CA LEU A 787 -31.33 7.64 15.21
C LEU A 787 -32.19 8.93 15.15
N ASN A 788 -33.47 8.85 15.52
CA ASN A 788 -34.42 9.98 15.49
C ASN A 788 -34.68 10.52 14.06
N LEU A 789 -34.91 9.62 13.09
CA LEU A 789 -35.24 9.94 11.68
C LEU A 789 -36.17 11.16 11.51
N ALA A 790 -37.33 11.17 12.18
CA ALA A 790 -38.32 12.24 12.08
C ALA A 790 -37.87 13.62 12.65
N GLY A 791 -36.74 13.67 13.37
CA GLY A 791 -36.11 14.89 13.85
C GLY A 791 -34.91 15.35 13.01
N ILE A 792 -34.27 14.45 12.25
CA ILE A 792 -33.09 14.73 11.41
C ILE A 792 -33.43 14.96 9.94
N ASP A 793 -34.50 14.33 9.42
CA ASP A 793 -34.85 14.33 8.00
C ASP A 793 -34.96 15.71 7.31
N PRO A 794 -35.38 16.80 7.97
CA PRO A 794 -35.38 18.13 7.38
C PRO A 794 -33.99 18.74 7.07
N TYR A 795 -32.90 18.08 7.49
CA TYR A 795 -31.53 18.61 7.45
C TYR A 795 -30.53 17.69 6.74
N VAL A 796 -31.00 16.56 6.22
CA VAL A 796 -30.23 15.49 5.57
C VAL A 796 -30.69 15.41 4.12
N ASP A 797 -29.77 15.27 3.18
CA ASP A 797 -30.07 15.18 1.75
C ASP A 797 -30.34 13.73 1.33
N PHE A 798 -29.52 12.77 1.79
CA PHE A 798 -29.75 11.33 1.59
C PHE A 798 -29.17 10.45 2.72
N TYR A 799 -29.63 9.20 2.80
CA TYR A 799 -29.19 8.19 3.75
C TYR A 799 -28.55 7.02 3.01
N ASN A 800 -27.30 6.72 3.34
CA ASN A 800 -26.58 5.54 2.88
C ASN A 800 -26.94 4.37 3.82
N VAL A 801 -28.03 3.65 3.53
CA VAL A 801 -28.51 2.60 4.43
C VAL A 801 -27.67 1.35 4.23
N MET A 802 -26.89 1.01 5.25
CA MET A 802 -26.07 -0.19 5.34
C MET A 802 -26.97 -1.42 5.44
N THR A 803 -27.47 -1.88 4.29
CA THR A 803 -28.27 -3.10 4.12
C THR A 803 -27.38 -4.32 3.85
N TYR A 804 -26.31 -4.39 4.63
CA TYR A 804 -25.34 -5.47 4.77
C TYR A 804 -25.06 -5.68 6.27
N ASP A 805 -24.07 -6.49 6.64
CA ASP A 805 -23.71 -6.79 8.05
C ASP A 805 -24.85 -7.36 8.91
N PHE A 806 -25.87 -7.94 8.27
CA PHE A 806 -26.96 -8.62 8.95
C PHE A 806 -26.51 -9.91 9.66
N HIS A 807 -25.48 -10.56 9.11
CA HIS A 807 -24.84 -11.77 9.63
C HIS A 807 -23.34 -11.75 9.31
N GLY A 808 -22.50 -12.29 10.19
CA GLY A 808 -21.05 -12.31 10.00
C GLY A 808 -20.31 -13.22 10.97
N GLY A 809 -18.98 -13.27 10.87
CA GLY A 809 -18.09 -14.19 11.61
C GLY A 809 -18.16 -14.09 13.15
N TRP A 810 -18.81 -13.05 13.69
CA TRP A 810 -19.18 -12.94 15.11
C TRP A 810 -20.28 -13.94 15.53
N GLU A 811 -21.02 -14.51 14.59
CA GLU A 811 -22.00 -15.58 14.81
C GLU A 811 -21.38 -16.96 14.55
N SER A 812 -21.82 -17.98 15.28
CA SER A 812 -21.40 -19.38 15.08
C SER A 812 -22.30 -20.17 14.11
N GLN A 813 -23.00 -19.44 13.24
CA GLN A 813 -23.93 -19.98 12.25
C GLN A 813 -23.89 -19.08 11.01
N THR A 814 -23.80 -19.69 9.82
CA THR A 814 -23.84 -18.99 8.53
C THR A 814 -25.15 -18.24 8.33
N GLY A 815 -25.10 -17.01 7.83
CA GLY A 815 -26.29 -16.23 7.47
C GLY A 815 -26.02 -15.27 6.30
N HIS A 816 -27.08 -14.93 5.56
CA HIS A 816 -26.97 -14.05 4.38
C HIS A 816 -26.75 -12.61 4.82
N GLN A 817 -25.56 -12.04 4.62
CA GLN A 817 -25.21 -10.73 5.20
C GLN A 817 -26.03 -9.55 4.65
N ALA A 818 -26.58 -9.67 3.43
CA ALA A 818 -27.24 -8.59 2.69
C ALA A 818 -28.53 -9.05 1.98
N ALA A 819 -29.23 -10.05 2.54
CA ALA A 819 -30.44 -10.62 1.95
C ALA A 819 -31.55 -9.59 1.69
N MET A 820 -32.28 -9.76 0.59
CA MET A 820 -33.42 -8.87 0.30
C MET A 820 -34.53 -9.01 1.32
N THR A 821 -34.86 -10.23 1.75
CA THR A 821 -36.05 -10.49 2.56
C THR A 821 -35.97 -11.79 3.37
N GLY A 822 -36.81 -11.90 4.40
CA GLY A 822 -37.15 -13.18 5.02
C GLY A 822 -36.19 -13.67 6.10
N ASP A 823 -35.34 -12.80 6.66
CA ASP A 823 -34.59 -13.14 7.87
C ASP A 823 -35.55 -13.36 9.07
N ALA A 824 -35.17 -14.26 9.98
CA ALA A 824 -35.92 -14.59 11.18
C ALA A 824 -35.91 -13.49 12.26
N ASN A 825 -34.92 -12.59 12.23
CA ASN A 825 -34.80 -11.42 13.11
C ASN A 825 -35.23 -10.11 12.41
N ASN A 826 -35.60 -10.17 11.12
CA ASN A 826 -35.90 -9.05 10.23
C ASN A 826 -34.68 -8.14 9.93
N TYR A 827 -33.47 -8.71 9.92
CA TYR A 827 -32.30 -8.09 9.30
C TYR A 827 -32.28 -8.42 7.80
N ASP A 828 -33.08 -7.67 7.04
CA ASP A 828 -33.16 -7.77 5.58
C ASP A 828 -33.49 -6.43 4.92
N VAL A 829 -33.12 -6.26 3.64
CA VAL A 829 -33.30 -5.00 2.87
C VAL A 829 -34.76 -4.52 2.93
N THR A 830 -35.73 -5.42 2.76
CA THR A 830 -37.16 -5.07 2.78
C THR A 830 -37.58 -4.44 4.11
N THR A 831 -37.13 -5.02 5.23
CA THR A 831 -37.41 -4.50 6.55
C THR A 831 -36.70 -3.17 6.79
N SER A 832 -35.42 -3.06 6.43
CA SER A 832 -34.64 -1.83 6.57
C SER A 832 -35.30 -0.66 5.85
N VAL A 833 -35.69 -0.84 4.58
CA VAL A 833 -36.38 0.19 3.79
C VAL A 833 -37.78 0.50 4.34
N SER A 834 -38.51 -0.49 4.87
CA SER A 834 -39.84 -0.26 5.46
C SER A 834 -39.81 0.68 6.67
N VAL A 835 -38.70 0.74 7.43
CA VAL A 835 -38.55 1.67 8.57
C VAL A 835 -38.54 3.14 8.09
N PHE A 836 -37.93 3.44 6.94
CA PHE A 836 -37.95 4.77 6.34
C PHE A 836 -39.33 5.10 5.75
N GLU A 837 -39.99 4.14 5.10
CA GLU A 837 -41.35 4.29 4.58
C GLU A 837 -42.37 4.56 5.71
N GLU A 838 -42.30 3.82 6.83
CA GLU A 838 -43.15 4.02 8.01
C GLU A 838 -42.83 5.31 8.78
N ALA A 839 -41.56 5.74 8.81
CA ALA A 839 -41.17 7.04 9.35
C ALA A 839 -41.67 8.22 8.49
N GLY A 840 -42.04 7.98 7.24
CA GLY A 840 -42.50 8.99 6.29
C GLY A 840 -41.36 9.76 5.60
N VAL A 841 -40.15 9.20 5.58
CA VAL A 841 -39.02 9.71 4.79
C VAL A 841 -39.34 9.52 3.31
N ALA A 842 -38.96 10.49 2.47
CA ALA A 842 -39.10 10.35 1.03
C ALA A 842 -38.10 9.29 0.52
N LEU A 843 -38.60 8.19 -0.09
CA LEU A 843 -37.75 7.06 -0.45
C LEU A 843 -36.65 7.39 -1.47
N ASN A 844 -36.83 8.45 -2.28
CA ASN A 844 -35.77 8.95 -3.17
C ASN A 844 -34.58 9.61 -2.42
N LYS A 845 -34.62 9.66 -1.08
CA LYS A 845 -33.48 9.96 -0.20
C LYS A 845 -32.79 8.71 0.37
N VAL A 846 -33.39 7.52 0.21
CA VAL A 846 -32.89 6.26 0.77
C VAL A 846 -32.02 5.57 -0.28
N VAL A 847 -30.71 5.51 -0.03
CA VAL A 847 -29.73 4.85 -0.91
C VAL A 847 -29.46 3.45 -0.35
N LEU A 848 -29.55 2.43 -1.19
CA LEU A 848 -29.46 1.01 -0.79
C LEU A 848 -28.00 0.56 -0.78
N GLY A 849 -27.46 0.21 0.39
CA GLY A 849 -26.10 -0.29 0.56
C GLY A 849 -25.95 -1.75 0.13
N ALA A 850 -24.94 -2.02 -0.70
CA ALA A 850 -24.48 -3.35 -1.08
C ALA A 850 -23.00 -3.54 -0.67
N PRO A 851 -22.62 -4.71 -0.16
CA PRO A 851 -21.24 -5.00 0.19
C PRO A 851 -20.45 -5.44 -1.06
N ALA A 852 -19.32 -4.80 -1.33
CA ALA A 852 -18.32 -5.26 -2.29
C ALA A 852 -17.35 -6.28 -1.67
N TYR A 853 -17.76 -6.94 -0.58
CA TYR A 853 -17.02 -7.95 0.16
C TYR A 853 -18.00 -9.03 0.60
N THR A 854 -17.48 -10.18 0.99
CA THR A 854 -18.25 -11.27 1.59
C THR A 854 -18.05 -11.30 3.09
N ARG A 855 -19.06 -11.82 3.81
CA ARG A 855 -18.85 -12.34 5.16
C ARG A 855 -18.91 -13.86 5.13
N ALA A 856 -17.90 -14.48 5.75
CA ALA A 856 -17.53 -15.87 5.55
C ALA A 856 -17.41 -16.63 6.87
N TRP A 857 -17.56 -17.95 6.78
CA TRP A 857 -17.37 -18.91 7.86
C TRP A 857 -16.70 -20.17 7.30
N GLY A 858 -15.68 -20.69 8.00
CA GLY A 858 -15.11 -22.01 7.76
C GLY A 858 -15.69 -23.08 8.69
N GLY A 859 -15.32 -24.34 8.45
CA GLY A 859 -15.82 -25.49 9.19
C GLY A 859 -17.27 -25.85 8.87
N VAL A 860 -17.79 -25.40 7.73
CA VAL A 860 -19.22 -25.42 7.38
C VAL A 860 -19.59 -26.71 6.65
N GLU A 861 -20.03 -27.70 7.44
CA GLU A 861 -20.68 -28.92 6.95
C GLU A 861 -21.89 -28.61 6.06
N ALA A 862 -22.04 -29.30 4.92
CA ALA A 862 -23.02 -28.95 3.89
C ALA A 862 -24.50 -29.00 4.30
N GLY A 863 -24.85 -29.66 5.42
CA GLY A 863 -26.19 -29.66 6.06
C GLY A 863 -27.36 -30.29 5.28
N GLY A 864 -27.23 -30.47 3.97
CA GLY A 864 -28.36 -30.63 3.03
C GLY A 864 -28.92 -29.31 2.52
N THR A 865 -28.27 -28.18 2.82
CA THR A 865 -28.62 -26.80 2.41
C THR A 865 -27.41 -26.04 1.83
N PHE A 866 -26.33 -26.75 1.49
CA PHE A 866 -25.07 -26.19 0.96
C PHE A 866 -24.50 -25.14 1.91
N GLY A 867 -24.28 -25.56 3.16
CA GLY A 867 -23.75 -24.73 4.24
C GLY A 867 -24.72 -23.73 4.85
N TYR A 868 -25.78 -23.31 4.14
CA TYR A 868 -26.71 -22.30 4.68
C TYR A 868 -27.41 -22.75 5.98
N GLN A 869 -27.46 -21.83 6.95
CA GLN A 869 -27.85 -22.02 8.36
C GLN A 869 -27.14 -23.18 9.07
N GLN A 870 -25.93 -23.57 8.66
CA GLN A 870 -25.12 -24.56 9.37
C GLN A 870 -24.12 -23.91 10.34
N SER A 871 -23.50 -24.73 11.19
CA SER A 871 -22.48 -24.27 12.13
C SER A 871 -21.19 -23.95 11.37
N GLY A 872 -20.50 -22.90 11.80
CA GLY A 872 -19.17 -22.51 11.30
C GLY A 872 -18.60 -21.37 12.14
N THR A 873 -17.44 -20.84 11.78
CA THR A 873 -16.86 -19.65 12.42
C THR A 873 -16.04 -18.81 11.44
N GLY A 874 -16.13 -17.47 11.56
CA GLY A 874 -15.34 -16.58 10.71
C GLY A 874 -13.82 -16.79 10.86
N ALA A 875 -13.36 -17.13 12.06
CA ALA A 875 -11.96 -17.42 12.34
C ALA A 875 -11.41 -18.73 11.70
N GLU A 876 -12.27 -19.51 11.03
CA GLU A 876 -11.87 -20.68 10.23
C GLU A 876 -12.04 -20.43 8.70
N ALA A 877 -12.55 -19.27 8.28
CA ALA A 877 -12.48 -18.82 6.89
C ALA A 877 -11.27 -17.88 6.71
N GLN A 878 -10.41 -18.14 5.73
CA GLN A 878 -9.11 -17.44 5.62
C GLN A 878 -9.25 -15.91 5.47
N GLY A 879 -10.15 -15.48 4.58
CA GLY A 879 -10.30 -14.07 4.20
C GLY A 879 -9.22 -13.55 3.27
N SER A 880 -9.46 -12.36 2.70
CA SER A 880 -8.49 -11.65 1.84
C SER A 880 -7.46 -10.89 2.69
N PHE A 881 -7.95 -10.15 3.69
CA PHE A 881 -7.14 -9.38 4.65
C PHE A 881 -7.53 -9.64 6.12
N GLU A 882 -8.75 -10.13 6.39
CA GLU A 882 -9.23 -10.45 7.75
C GLU A 882 -10.04 -11.77 7.73
N ALA A 883 -9.78 -12.66 8.70
CA ALA A 883 -10.47 -13.95 8.78
C ALA A 883 -12.00 -13.78 8.89
N GLY A 884 -12.74 -14.43 7.98
CA GLY A 884 -14.18 -14.28 7.84
C GLY A 884 -14.64 -13.10 6.96
N VAL A 885 -13.72 -12.39 6.28
CA VAL A 885 -14.01 -11.35 5.30
C VAL A 885 -13.13 -11.52 4.06
N TYR A 886 -13.76 -11.70 2.89
CA TYR A 886 -13.07 -11.65 1.60
C TYR A 886 -13.55 -10.47 0.76
N ASP A 887 -12.66 -9.90 -0.04
CA ASP A 887 -13.01 -8.98 -1.10
C ASP A 887 -13.87 -9.69 -2.16
N TYR A 888 -14.82 -8.98 -2.79
CA TYR A 888 -15.66 -9.56 -3.83
C TYR A 888 -14.83 -10.04 -5.03
N LYS A 889 -13.82 -9.25 -5.43
CA LYS A 889 -12.90 -9.57 -6.54
C LYS A 889 -12.22 -10.93 -6.39
N ASP A 890 -11.95 -11.39 -5.17
CA ASP A 890 -11.29 -12.66 -4.91
C ASP A 890 -12.29 -13.83 -5.01
N ILE A 891 -13.43 -13.76 -4.29
CA ILE A 891 -14.42 -14.86 -4.31
C ILE A 891 -15.12 -14.96 -5.67
N VAL A 892 -15.33 -13.86 -6.41
CA VAL A 892 -15.83 -13.96 -7.79
C VAL A 892 -14.78 -14.59 -8.71
N THR A 893 -13.49 -14.37 -8.46
CA THR A 893 -12.39 -15.05 -9.17
C THR A 893 -12.40 -16.55 -8.88
N ASP A 894 -12.60 -16.97 -7.62
CA ASP A 894 -12.75 -18.38 -7.24
C ASP A 894 -13.97 -19.04 -7.89
N VAL A 895 -15.08 -18.31 -8.04
CA VAL A 895 -16.28 -18.79 -8.75
C VAL A 895 -16.02 -18.96 -10.24
N ILE A 896 -15.50 -17.94 -10.95
CA ILE A 896 -15.26 -18.05 -12.42
C ILE A 896 -14.13 -19.04 -12.76
N THR A 897 -13.21 -19.33 -11.83
CA THR A 897 -12.19 -20.37 -11.99
C THR A 897 -12.68 -21.77 -11.60
N GLY A 898 -13.86 -21.88 -10.96
CA GLY A 898 -14.45 -23.16 -10.54
C GLY A 898 -13.78 -23.78 -9.31
N GLN A 899 -13.21 -22.94 -8.44
CA GLN A 899 -12.71 -23.34 -7.11
C GLN A 899 -13.84 -23.37 -6.07
N THR A 900 -14.87 -22.53 -6.25
CA THR A 900 -16.03 -22.41 -5.35
C THR A 900 -17.33 -22.39 -6.16
N ASP A 901 -18.32 -23.24 -5.80
CA ASP A 901 -19.65 -23.25 -6.43
C ASP A 901 -20.48 -22.01 -6.00
N LEU A 902 -21.29 -21.44 -6.90
CA LEU A 902 -22.15 -20.28 -6.62
C LEU A 902 -23.64 -20.67 -6.49
N TYR A 903 -24.29 -20.21 -5.43
CA TYR A 903 -25.67 -20.59 -5.07
C TYR A 903 -26.62 -19.38 -4.97
N TRP A 904 -27.89 -19.61 -5.33
CA TRP A 904 -28.98 -18.65 -5.15
C TRP A 904 -30.02 -19.19 -4.15
N ASP A 905 -30.24 -18.49 -3.04
CA ASP A 905 -31.36 -18.76 -2.13
C ASP A 905 -32.62 -18.00 -2.61
N ASP A 906 -33.50 -18.70 -3.32
CA ASP A 906 -34.73 -18.12 -3.87
C ASP A 906 -35.84 -17.90 -2.82
N ASN A 907 -35.57 -18.16 -1.54
CA ASN A 907 -36.45 -17.83 -0.42
C ASN A 907 -36.08 -16.46 0.17
N SER A 908 -34.79 -16.19 0.38
CA SER A 908 -34.28 -14.91 0.93
C SER A 908 -33.84 -13.90 -0.12
N LYS A 909 -33.71 -14.33 -1.38
CA LYS A 909 -33.15 -13.60 -2.51
C LYS A 909 -31.75 -13.08 -2.20
N ALA A 910 -30.87 -14.02 -1.89
CA ALA A 910 -29.47 -13.79 -1.55
C ALA A 910 -28.58 -14.81 -2.26
N ALA A 911 -27.37 -14.40 -2.65
CA ALA A 911 -26.35 -15.30 -3.18
C ALA A 911 -25.33 -15.67 -2.09
N PHE A 912 -24.74 -16.86 -2.26
CA PHE A 912 -23.61 -17.30 -1.46
C PHE A 912 -22.69 -18.20 -2.29
N ALA A 913 -21.41 -18.14 -2.02
CA ALA A 913 -20.37 -19.00 -2.55
C ALA A 913 -20.07 -20.09 -1.50
N TYR A 914 -19.92 -21.36 -1.92
CA TYR A 914 -19.65 -22.46 -0.99
C TYR A 914 -18.83 -23.58 -1.64
N ASN A 915 -17.63 -23.86 -1.11
CA ASN A 915 -16.69 -24.83 -1.69
C ASN A 915 -16.77 -26.23 -1.06
N GLY A 916 -17.57 -26.41 0.00
CA GLY A 916 -17.67 -27.64 0.77
C GLY A 916 -17.17 -27.54 2.22
N ASP A 917 -16.48 -26.46 2.58
CA ASP A 917 -16.01 -26.18 3.94
C ASP A 917 -16.12 -24.68 4.31
N GLU A 918 -15.74 -23.78 3.40
CA GLU A 918 -16.00 -22.34 3.56
C GLU A 918 -17.30 -21.91 2.87
N TRP A 919 -18.06 -21.06 3.56
CA TRP A 919 -19.34 -20.49 3.11
C TRP A 919 -19.30 -18.97 3.22
N SER A 920 -19.53 -18.26 2.11
CA SER A 920 -19.37 -16.81 1.98
C SER A 920 -20.61 -16.17 1.36
N SER A 921 -21.29 -15.25 2.07
CA SER A 921 -22.44 -14.53 1.52
C SER A 921 -21.99 -13.34 0.68
N ILE A 922 -22.41 -13.32 -0.60
CA ILE A 922 -21.80 -12.54 -1.70
C ILE A 922 -22.86 -11.82 -2.53
N GLU A 923 -22.50 -10.67 -3.10
CA GLU A 923 -23.23 -10.03 -4.21
C GLU A 923 -22.58 -10.38 -5.55
N THR A 924 -23.35 -10.36 -6.63
CA THR A 924 -22.84 -10.44 -8.01
C THR A 924 -23.53 -9.39 -8.87
N THR A 925 -23.00 -9.11 -10.06
CA THR A 925 -23.66 -8.20 -11.02
C THR A 925 -25.12 -8.61 -11.35
N ALA A 926 -25.47 -9.90 -11.19
CA ALA A 926 -26.86 -10.37 -11.23
C ALA A 926 -27.70 -9.97 -10.00
N THR A 927 -27.18 -10.10 -8.77
CA THR A 927 -27.93 -9.67 -7.57
C THR A 927 -28.01 -8.14 -7.48
N ILE A 928 -26.98 -7.42 -7.93
CA ILE A 928 -27.01 -5.97 -8.13
C ILE A 928 -28.06 -5.56 -9.16
N ALA A 929 -28.17 -6.26 -10.30
CA ALA A 929 -29.26 -6.02 -11.25
C ALA A 929 -30.65 -6.20 -10.62
N GLY A 930 -30.79 -7.17 -9.71
CA GLY A 930 -32.00 -7.34 -8.90
C GLY A 930 -32.23 -6.20 -7.89
N LYS A 931 -31.21 -5.80 -7.14
CA LYS A 931 -31.27 -4.68 -6.19
C LYS A 931 -31.58 -3.35 -6.90
N ALA A 932 -31.03 -3.13 -8.08
CA ALA A 932 -31.35 -2.01 -8.96
C ALA A 932 -32.82 -2.04 -9.44
N ALA A 933 -33.40 -3.23 -9.69
CA ALA A 933 -34.83 -3.35 -10.01
C ALA A 933 -35.74 -3.00 -8.82
N TYR A 934 -35.35 -3.38 -7.60
CA TYR A 934 -36.04 -2.97 -6.38
C TYR A 934 -35.93 -1.44 -6.13
N VAL A 935 -34.74 -0.87 -6.36
CA VAL A 935 -34.49 0.59 -6.35
C VAL A 935 -35.42 1.32 -7.33
N GLN A 936 -35.61 0.80 -8.55
CA GLN A 936 -36.52 1.38 -9.54
C GLN A 936 -38.01 1.19 -9.19
N GLU A 937 -38.42 0.09 -8.56
CA GLU A 937 -39.83 -0.12 -8.18
C GLU A 937 -40.26 0.73 -6.97
N LYS A 938 -39.41 0.81 -5.94
CA LYS A 938 -39.67 1.59 -4.72
C LYS A 938 -39.36 3.09 -4.86
N ASP A 939 -38.78 3.51 -6.00
CA ASP A 939 -38.24 4.85 -6.25
C ASP A 939 -37.23 5.29 -5.18
N LEU A 940 -36.27 4.40 -4.90
CA LEU A 940 -35.17 4.66 -3.97
C LEU A 940 -34.20 5.71 -4.53
N GLY A 941 -33.37 6.30 -3.67
CA GLY A 941 -32.42 7.35 -4.04
C GLY A 941 -31.22 6.88 -4.86
N GLY A 942 -30.94 5.58 -4.89
CA GLY A 942 -29.79 5.01 -5.59
C GLY A 942 -29.23 3.76 -4.91
N MET A 943 -27.97 3.43 -5.21
CA MET A 943 -27.19 2.40 -4.52
C MET A 943 -25.89 2.95 -3.94
N MET A 944 -25.40 2.30 -2.89
CA MET A 944 -24.17 2.62 -2.17
C MET A 944 -23.31 1.37 -2.05
N PHE A 945 -21.98 1.52 -2.11
CA PHE A 945 -21.02 0.41 -2.05
C PHE A 945 -19.93 0.65 -1.01
N TRP A 946 -19.81 -0.29 -0.07
CA TRP A 946 -18.65 -0.44 0.82
C TRP A 946 -17.86 -1.69 0.41
N ALA A 947 -16.58 -1.61 0.04
CA ALA A 947 -15.82 -0.41 -0.33
C ALA A 947 -15.06 -0.62 -1.64
N LEU A 948 -14.54 0.46 -2.23
CA LEU A 948 -13.97 0.42 -3.59
C LEU A 948 -12.78 -0.50 -3.71
N SER A 949 -11.96 -0.66 -2.66
CA SER A 949 -10.80 -1.56 -2.73
C SER A 949 -11.18 -3.03 -2.96
N ASN A 950 -12.45 -3.42 -2.72
CA ASN A 950 -12.90 -4.81 -2.73
C ASN A 950 -13.65 -5.23 -4.01
N ASP A 951 -14.10 -4.27 -4.83
CA ASP A 951 -14.86 -4.55 -6.06
C ASP A 951 -13.97 -5.14 -7.16
N ALA A 952 -14.58 -5.82 -8.13
CA ALA A 952 -13.92 -6.31 -9.33
C ALA A 952 -13.89 -5.23 -10.43
N GLU A 953 -13.05 -5.40 -11.45
CA GLU A 953 -12.99 -4.50 -12.61
C GLU A 953 -13.96 -4.90 -13.74
N GLY A 954 -14.43 -3.90 -14.49
CA GLY A 954 -15.13 -4.08 -15.77
C GLY A 954 -16.43 -4.87 -15.67
N ASP A 955 -16.62 -5.86 -16.54
CA ASP A 955 -17.86 -6.66 -16.66
C ASP A 955 -18.34 -7.27 -15.31
N LEU A 956 -17.44 -7.49 -14.35
CA LEU A 956 -17.75 -8.03 -13.03
C LEU A 956 -17.97 -6.97 -11.94
N SER A 957 -17.65 -5.69 -12.16
CA SER A 957 -17.81 -4.63 -11.16
C SER A 957 -19.26 -4.49 -10.69
N LEU A 958 -19.46 -4.54 -9.37
CA LEU A 958 -20.75 -4.29 -8.75
C LEU A 958 -21.14 -2.81 -8.87
N VAL A 959 -20.17 -1.90 -8.83
CA VAL A 959 -20.36 -0.46 -9.00
C VAL A 959 -20.78 -0.13 -10.44
N GLU A 960 -20.03 -0.61 -11.46
CA GLU A 960 -20.35 -0.35 -12.87
C GLU A 960 -21.71 -0.95 -13.26
N ALA A 961 -22.03 -2.18 -12.83
CA ALA A 961 -23.32 -2.80 -13.08
C ALA A 961 -24.52 -2.03 -12.50
N ALA A 962 -24.32 -1.31 -11.38
CA ALA A 962 -25.35 -0.42 -10.83
C ALA A 962 -25.44 0.92 -11.58
N ASP A 963 -24.31 1.52 -11.97
CA ASP A 963 -24.29 2.76 -12.76
C ASP A 963 -24.95 2.58 -14.12
N ASP A 964 -24.65 1.48 -14.80
CA ASP A 964 -25.24 1.12 -16.10
C ASP A 964 -26.77 1.04 -16.01
N ILE A 965 -27.30 0.29 -15.04
CA ILE A 965 -28.75 0.06 -14.91
C ILE A 965 -29.48 1.29 -14.37
N LEU A 966 -28.91 1.99 -13.39
CA LEU A 966 -29.58 3.09 -12.70
C LEU A 966 -29.38 4.46 -13.37
N ARG A 967 -28.32 4.64 -14.17
CA ARG A 967 -28.02 5.90 -14.86
C ARG A 967 -27.89 5.74 -16.37
N GLN A 968 -26.99 4.90 -16.88
CA GLN A 968 -26.71 4.83 -18.33
C GLN A 968 -27.88 4.28 -19.16
N GLY A 969 -28.73 3.45 -18.55
CA GLY A 969 -29.85 2.77 -19.20
C GLY A 969 -29.48 1.40 -19.77
N GLY A 970 -28.39 0.79 -19.28
CA GLY A 970 -28.00 -0.60 -19.53
C GLY A 970 -29.08 -1.59 -19.07
N SER A 971 -29.04 -2.81 -19.61
CA SER A 971 -30.15 -3.76 -19.40
C SER A 971 -29.90 -4.72 -18.24
N TYR A 972 -30.93 -5.03 -17.46
CA TYR A 972 -30.87 -6.08 -16.42
C TYR A 972 -30.27 -7.41 -16.96
N SER A 973 -30.61 -7.76 -18.20
CA SER A 973 -30.15 -8.97 -18.90
C SER A 973 -28.66 -9.00 -19.25
N GLU A 974 -27.98 -7.85 -19.17
CA GLU A 974 -26.58 -7.65 -19.55
C GLU A 974 -25.70 -7.80 -18.31
N ALA A 975 -26.00 -7.08 -17.23
CA ALA A 975 -25.40 -7.34 -15.91
C ALA A 975 -25.63 -8.79 -15.41
N ILE A 976 -26.83 -9.36 -15.63
CA ILE A 976 -27.07 -10.81 -15.37
C ILE A 976 -26.26 -11.72 -16.30
N GLY A 977 -25.98 -11.28 -17.53
CA GLY A 977 -25.19 -12.04 -18.51
C GLY A 977 -23.69 -11.99 -18.28
N ASN A 978 -23.21 -10.96 -17.58
CA ASN A 978 -21.82 -10.82 -17.15
C ASN A 978 -21.52 -11.59 -15.85
N ALA A 979 -22.53 -11.78 -15.00
CA ALA A 979 -22.40 -12.53 -13.76
C ALA A 979 -22.04 -14.02 -13.99
N PRO A 980 -21.37 -14.69 -13.05
CA PRO A 980 -21.25 -16.15 -13.08
C PRO A 980 -22.63 -16.82 -13.00
N GLU A 981 -22.81 -17.94 -13.71
CA GLU A 981 -24.05 -18.73 -13.60
C GLU A 981 -24.16 -19.38 -12.21
N PHE A 982 -25.37 -19.44 -11.65
CA PHE A 982 -25.64 -20.15 -10.38
C PHE A 982 -25.65 -21.67 -10.59
N ASP A 983 -24.69 -22.39 -9.99
CA ASP A 983 -24.59 -23.86 -10.01
C ASP A 983 -25.80 -24.54 -9.39
N THR A 984 -26.43 -23.92 -8.39
CA THR A 984 -27.66 -24.43 -7.76
C THR A 984 -28.55 -23.34 -7.18
N ILE A 985 -29.85 -23.46 -7.47
CA ILE A 985 -30.92 -22.61 -6.93
C ILE A 985 -31.66 -23.37 -5.81
N LEU A 986 -31.85 -22.72 -4.66
CA LEU A 986 -32.46 -23.31 -3.46
C LEU A 986 -33.84 -22.74 -3.15
N GLY A 987 -34.82 -23.65 -3.07
CA GLY A 987 -36.19 -23.32 -2.64
C GLY A 987 -37.00 -22.52 -3.66
N GLY A 988 -37.83 -21.61 -3.16
CA GLY A 988 -38.64 -20.69 -3.95
C GLY A 988 -39.37 -21.32 -5.15
N ASN A 989 -39.11 -20.77 -6.34
CA ASN A 989 -39.66 -21.20 -7.62
C ASN A 989 -38.70 -22.11 -8.41
N GLY A 990 -37.38 -21.98 -8.20
CA GLY A 990 -36.33 -22.77 -8.83
C GLY A 990 -35.64 -22.11 -10.04
N GLU A 991 -35.95 -20.86 -10.35
CA GLU A 991 -35.35 -20.04 -11.40
C GLU A 991 -34.91 -18.69 -10.79
N PHE A 992 -33.75 -18.15 -11.18
CA PHE A 992 -33.35 -16.77 -10.84
C PHE A 992 -34.01 -15.79 -11.81
N SER A 993 -34.64 -14.73 -11.31
CA SER A 993 -35.31 -13.73 -12.13
C SER A 993 -35.34 -12.36 -11.48
N ILE A 994 -35.34 -11.28 -12.28
CA ILE A 994 -35.65 -9.92 -11.79
C ILE A 994 -37.01 -9.86 -11.06
N SER A 995 -37.95 -10.75 -11.41
CA SER A 995 -39.24 -10.84 -10.70
C SER A 995 -39.12 -11.22 -9.22
N ASP A 996 -37.99 -11.77 -8.80
CA ASP A 996 -37.73 -12.18 -7.41
C ASP A 996 -37.40 -11.00 -6.49
N PHE A 997 -36.93 -9.89 -7.06
CA PHE A 997 -36.64 -8.65 -6.35
C PHE A 997 -37.82 -7.67 -6.39
N THR A 998 -38.73 -7.80 -7.37
CA THR A 998 -39.91 -6.95 -7.51
C THR A 998 -41.14 -7.48 -6.78
N ALA A 999 -42.05 -6.58 -6.39
CA ALA A 999 -43.27 -6.86 -5.63
C ALA A 999 -43.02 -7.58 -4.27
N LEU A 1000 -41.81 -7.44 -3.73
CA LEU A 1000 -41.49 -7.75 -2.33
C LEU A 1000 -42.30 -6.82 -1.39
N ALA A 1001 -42.63 -7.35 -0.22
CA ALA A 1001 -43.65 -6.78 0.69
C ALA A 1001 -43.21 -5.48 1.38
#